data_AF-A0A9D5F179-F1
#
_entry.id   AF-A0A9D5F179-F1
#
_cell.length_a   1.000
_cell.length_b   1.000
_cell.length_c   1.000
_cell.angle_alpha   90.00
_cell.angle_beta   90.00
_cell.angle_gamma   90.00
#
_symmetry.space_group_name_H-M   'P 1'
#
loop_
_entity.id
_entity.type
_entity.pdbx_description
1 polymer ?
#
loop_
_entity_poly.entity_id
_entity_poly.type
_entity_poly.pdbx_seq_one_letter_code
_entity_poly.pdbx_strand_id
1 'polypeptide(L)'
;VRDKADNCIIVCSIENLDPMGVHTGDSITVAPAQTLTDKEYQILRNASLAVLREIGVDTGGSNVQFSINPADGRMVVIEMNPRVSRSSALASKATGFPIAKVAAKLAVGYTLDELRNEITGGATPASFEPSIDYVVTKIPRFAFEKFPTADSRLTTQMKSVGEVMAMGRTFQESFQKALRGLEVGVDGMNEKTQDRETLERELGEPGPDRIWYVGDAFAAGWTMEEVHQFTKIDPWFLVQIEEIVKIELALEKTSLEALDAETLRGLKKKGFSDRRLAKLLKTNDQAVRERRIAENIRPVYKRVDTCAAEFATDTAYLYSTYEGHGDGECEAEPTNNKKIMVLGGGPNRIGQGIEFDYCCVHAALAMREDGYETIMVNCNPETVSTDYDTSDRLYFEPLTLEDVLEIVDKEKPLGVIVQYGGQTPLKLALGLEAAGVPIIGTSPDMIDAAEDRERFQQLLHTLGLRQPPNATARAEPEALEKAAALGYPLVVRPSYVLGGRAMEIVHEQRDLERYMREAVKVSHDSPVLLDRFLNDAIECDVDAIRDHTGRVFIGGVMEHIEQAGVHSGDSACSLPPYYLSKATVDELKRQTAAMAEGLNVIGLMNVQFAIQEVDGQDVIFVLEVNPRASRTVPFVSKATGIQLAKVAARCMAGQSLDDQGIGAEVTPPYFSVKEAVFPFVKFPGVDTILGPEMKSTGEVMGVGKTFGEAFVKSQLGAGTKLPTSGKVFLTVKNSDKPRAVEIARQLVDMGFELVATRGTAAAISAAGVAVQTVNKVTEGRPHIVDMIKNGDIALVVNTVEERRNAIADSRAIRTSALLARVTTFTTIAGAEAAVEGMKYMDSLGVISVQEMHAQL
;
A
#
# COMPACT_ATOMS: atom_id res chain seq x y z
N VAL A 1 1.81 -21.50 -20.72
CA VAL A 1 0.67 -22.29 -20.18
C VAL A 1 0.64 -23.61 -20.91
N ARG A 2 0.37 -24.72 -20.22
CA ARG A 2 0.34 -26.07 -20.78
C ARG A 2 -0.88 -26.85 -20.32
N ASP A 3 -1.47 -27.66 -21.20
CA ASP A 3 -2.62 -28.52 -20.89
C ASP A 3 -2.32 -30.03 -21.02
N LYS A 4 -3.30 -30.84 -20.62
CA LYS A 4 -3.21 -32.31 -20.59
C LYS A 4 -3.00 -32.95 -21.98
N ALA A 5 -3.26 -32.22 -23.07
CA ALA A 5 -3.05 -32.68 -24.44
C ALA A 5 -1.65 -32.29 -24.97
N ASP A 6 -0.79 -31.75 -24.11
CA ASP A 6 0.52 -31.19 -24.42
C ASP A 6 0.46 -29.95 -25.33
N ASN A 7 -0.70 -29.29 -25.45
CA ASN A 7 -0.74 -27.96 -26.05
C ASN A 7 0.01 -27.01 -25.11
N CYS A 8 0.91 -26.20 -25.67
CA CYS A 8 1.75 -25.32 -24.87
C CYS A 8 1.98 -23.99 -25.60
N ILE A 9 1.75 -22.89 -24.89
CA ILE A 9 1.78 -21.52 -25.42
C ILE A 9 2.62 -20.60 -24.53
N ILE A 10 3.29 -19.63 -25.16
CA ILE A 10 3.85 -18.46 -24.49
C ILE A 10 2.80 -17.36 -24.45
N VAL A 11 2.28 -17.06 -23.27
CA VAL A 11 1.28 -15.99 -23.11
C VAL A 11 1.92 -14.61 -23.20
N CYS A 12 3.15 -14.46 -22.68
CA CYS A 12 3.83 -13.18 -22.66
C CYS A 12 5.35 -13.40 -22.54
N SER A 13 6.13 -12.52 -23.14
CA SER A 13 7.56 -12.36 -22.91
C SER A 13 7.83 -11.03 -22.23
N ILE A 14 8.76 -11.03 -21.27
CA ILE A 14 9.09 -9.85 -20.47
C ILE A 14 10.60 -9.65 -20.54
N GLU A 15 11.03 -8.45 -20.87
CA GLU A 15 12.43 -8.04 -20.82
C GLU A 15 12.66 -7.12 -19.63
N ASN A 16 13.76 -7.32 -18.91
CA ASN A 16 14.11 -6.50 -17.75
C ASN A 16 15.00 -5.36 -18.21
N LEU A 17 14.66 -4.13 -17.84
CA LEU A 17 15.51 -2.97 -18.06
C LEU A 17 16.71 -3.04 -17.11
N ASP A 18 16.46 -3.36 -15.83
CA ASP A 18 17.53 -3.63 -14.88
C ASP A 18 18.11 -5.04 -15.12
N PRO A 19 19.43 -5.15 -15.37
CA PRO A 19 20.05 -6.41 -15.77
C PRO A 19 20.17 -7.42 -14.61
N MET A 20 20.55 -8.66 -14.95
CA MET A 20 20.79 -9.74 -13.99
C MET A 20 21.66 -9.29 -12.81
N GLY A 21 21.17 -9.54 -11.59
CA GLY A 21 21.75 -9.05 -10.34
C GLY A 21 20.74 -8.28 -9.48
N VAL A 22 19.73 -7.69 -10.14
CA VAL A 22 18.52 -7.16 -9.50
C VAL A 22 17.38 -8.17 -9.68
N HIS A 23 16.66 -8.47 -8.60
CA HIS A 23 15.51 -9.38 -8.64
C HIS A 23 14.42 -8.83 -9.57
N THR A 24 13.77 -9.67 -10.39
CA THR A 24 12.73 -9.26 -11.36
C THR A 24 11.59 -8.42 -10.73
N GLY A 25 11.23 -8.72 -9.48
CA GLY A 25 10.27 -7.93 -8.69
C GLY A 25 10.74 -6.52 -8.32
N ASP A 26 12.04 -6.30 -8.19
CA ASP A 26 12.68 -4.99 -7.92
C ASP A 26 13.20 -4.30 -9.19
N SER A 27 13.11 -4.96 -10.35
CA SER A 27 13.48 -4.40 -11.66
C SER A 27 12.33 -3.60 -12.29
N ILE A 28 12.69 -2.59 -13.08
CA ILE A 28 11.85 -2.10 -14.16
C ILE A 28 11.80 -3.17 -15.25
N THR A 29 10.61 -3.48 -15.75
CA THR A 29 10.41 -4.50 -16.79
C THR A 29 9.44 -4.03 -17.86
N VAL A 30 9.59 -4.56 -19.08
CA VAL A 30 8.73 -4.24 -20.21
C VAL A 30 8.18 -5.49 -20.88
N ALA A 31 6.99 -5.37 -21.48
CA ALA A 31 6.42 -6.38 -22.36
C ALA A 31 6.01 -5.74 -23.70
N PRO A 32 6.26 -6.41 -24.85
CA PRO A 32 6.97 -7.68 -24.98
C PRO A 32 8.49 -7.53 -24.80
N ALA A 33 9.27 -8.61 -25.02
CA ALA A 33 10.71 -8.49 -25.22
C ALA A 33 11.04 -7.63 -26.47
N GLN A 34 12.08 -6.80 -26.38
CA GLN A 34 12.43 -5.76 -27.34
C GLN A 34 13.72 -6.06 -28.11
N THR A 35 14.74 -6.61 -27.45
CA THR A 35 16.11 -6.67 -28.01
C THR A 35 16.52 -8.05 -28.54
N LEU A 36 15.62 -9.03 -28.52
CA LEU A 36 15.87 -10.35 -29.10
C LEU A 36 15.54 -10.38 -30.59
N THR A 37 16.43 -10.98 -31.37
CA THR A 37 16.06 -11.41 -32.72
C THR A 37 14.99 -12.51 -32.63
N ASP A 38 14.17 -12.66 -33.67
CA ASP A 38 13.18 -13.75 -33.71
C ASP A 38 13.86 -15.13 -33.50
N LYS A 39 15.07 -15.34 -34.03
CA LYS A 39 15.83 -16.58 -33.81
C LYS A 39 16.12 -16.84 -32.32
N GLU A 40 16.59 -15.84 -31.59
CA GLU A 40 16.86 -15.94 -30.16
C GLU A 40 15.55 -16.12 -29.37
N TYR A 41 14.49 -15.41 -29.77
CA TYR A 41 13.16 -15.57 -29.19
C TYR A 41 12.63 -17.00 -29.36
N GLN A 42 12.74 -17.60 -30.55
CA GLN A 42 12.30 -18.97 -30.79
C GLN A 42 13.11 -19.98 -29.95
N ILE A 43 14.40 -19.73 -29.71
CA ILE A 43 15.21 -20.56 -28.81
C ILE A 43 14.69 -20.44 -27.37
N LEU A 44 14.43 -19.21 -26.90
CA LEU A 44 13.89 -18.94 -25.55
C LEU A 44 12.52 -19.60 -25.37
N ARG A 45 11.65 -19.44 -26.37
CA ARG A 45 10.33 -20.06 -26.45
C ARG A 45 10.45 -21.57 -26.33
N ASN A 46 11.23 -22.22 -27.19
CA ASN A 46 11.40 -23.67 -27.17
C ASN A 46 11.94 -24.18 -25.82
N ALA A 47 12.94 -23.48 -25.25
CA ALA A 47 13.49 -23.82 -23.95
C ALA A 47 12.45 -23.69 -22.83
N SER A 48 11.60 -22.66 -22.87
CA SER A 48 10.51 -22.48 -21.91
C SER A 48 9.53 -23.65 -21.93
N LEU A 49 9.09 -24.08 -23.13
CA LEU A 49 8.18 -25.21 -23.26
C LEU A 49 8.84 -26.53 -22.83
N ALA A 50 10.13 -26.72 -23.14
CA ALA A 50 10.89 -27.89 -22.72
C ALA A 50 11.04 -27.98 -21.19
N VAL A 51 11.30 -26.85 -20.51
CA VAL A 51 11.38 -26.80 -19.04
C VAL A 51 10.04 -27.18 -18.40
N LEU A 52 8.91 -26.70 -18.90
CA LEU A 52 7.59 -27.08 -18.37
C LEU A 52 7.32 -28.58 -18.51
N ARG A 53 7.70 -29.16 -19.66
CA ARG A 53 7.57 -30.60 -19.93
C ARG A 53 8.43 -31.44 -18.98
N GLU A 54 9.70 -31.06 -18.82
CA GLU A 54 10.64 -31.80 -17.97
C GLU A 54 10.25 -31.73 -16.49
N ILE A 55 9.78 -30.58 -16.01
CA ILE A 55 9.32 -30.43 -14.62
C ILE A 55 7.96 -31.12 -14.38
N GLY A 56 7.22 -31.45 -15.46
CA GLY A 56 5.93 -32.14 -15.35
C GLY A 56 4.77 -31.21 -15.00
N VAL A 57 4.80 -29.94 -15.43
CA VAL A 57 3.61 -29.06 -15.33
C VAL A 57 2.70 -29.35 -16.52
N ASP A 58 1.79 -30.31 -16.35
CA ASP A 58 0.89 -30.79 -17.41
C ASP A 58 -0.43 -30.01 -17.50
N THR A 59 -0.89 -29.30 -16.47
CA THR A 59 -2.23 -28.70 -16.44
C THR A 59 -2.27 -27.32 -15.77
N GLY A 60 -1.52 -26.35 -16.31
CA GLY A 60 -1.50 -25.01 -15.70
C GLY A 60 -0.52 -24.01 -16.31
N GLY A 61 -0.35 -22.90 -15.59
CA GLY A 61 0.61 -21.83 -15.91
C GLY A 61 1.85 -21.89 -15.04
N SER A 62 2.99 -21.55 -15.64
CA SER A 62 4.29 -21.41 -14.97
C SER A 62 5.04 -20.21 -15.54
N ASN A 63 5.98 -19.67 -14.76
CA ASN A 63 6.94 -18.67 -15.22
C ASN A 63 8.33 -19.32 -15.33
N VAL A 64 9.06 -19.05 -16.42
CA VAL A 64 10.44 -19.51 -16.64
C VAL A 64 11.31 -18.28 -16.83
N GLN A 65 12.46 -18.23 -16.16
CA GLN A 65 13.39 -17.11 -16.22
C GLN A 65 14.69 -17.50 -16.90
N PHE A 66 15.25 -16.57 -17.66
CA PHE A 66 16.47 -16.75 -18.43
C PHE A 66 17.41 -15.57 -18.21
N SER A 67 18.71 -15.84 -18.35
CA SER A 67 19.74 -14.84 -18.57
C SER A 67 20.29 -15.01 -19.99
N ILE A 68 20.50 -13.89 -20.68
CA ILE A 68 21.05 -13.86 -22.04
C ILE A 68 22.28 -12.97 -22.02
N ASN A 69 23.40 -13.49 -22.52
CA ASN A 69 24.61 -12.69 -22.70
C ASN A 69 24.45 -11.82 -23.96
N PRO A 70 24.45 -10.48 -23.84
CA PRO A 70 24.22 -9.60 -24.98
C PRO A 70 25.36 -9.63 -26.01
N ALA A 71 26.55 -10.14 -25.65
CA ALA A 71 27.69 -10.18 -26.55
C ALA A 71 27.62 -11.30 -27.60
N ASP A 72 26.96 -12.42 -27.28
CA ASP A 72 26.98 -13.64 -28.10
C ASP A 72 25.65 -14.41 -28.14
N GLY A 73 24.61 -13.93 -27.46
CA GLY A 73 23.29 -14.57 -27.39
C GLY A 73 23.26 -15.84 -26.51
N ARG A 74 24.32 -16.12 -25.73
CA ARG A 74 24.34 -17.30 -24.85
C ARG A 74 23.21 -17.22 -23.82
N MET A 75 22.32 -18.21 -23.86
CA MET A 75 21.16 -18.31 -22.98
C MET A 75 21.40 -19.29 -21.83
N VAL A 76 20.95 -18.93 -20.63
CA VAL A 76 21.00 -19.75 -19.42
C VAL A 76 19.63 -19.73 -18.74
N VAL A 77 19.07 -20.91 -18.44
CA VAL A 77 17.87 -21.02 -17.60
C VAL A 77 18.25 -20.69 -16.16
N ILE A 78 17.52 -19.78 -15.52
CA ILE A 78 17.77 -19.35 -14.14
C ILE A 78 16.91 -20.14 -13.16
N GLU A 79 15.59 -20.08 -13.34
CA GLU A 79 14.64 -20.81 -12.51
C GLU A 79 13.31 -21.02 -13.27
N MET A 80 12.45 -21.86 -12.69
CA MET A 80 11.05 -21.92 -13.07
C MET A 80 10.16 -21.95 -11.83
N ASN A 81 9.03 -21.27 -11.91
CA ASN A 81 8.03 -21.19 -10.85
C ASN A 81 6.79 -21.99 -11.30
N PRO A 82 6.51 -23.17 -10.70
CA PRO A 82 5.42 -24.07 -11.13
C PRO A 82 4.05 -23.63 -10.60
N ARG A 83 3.73 -22.35 -10.77
CA ARG A 83 2.51 -21.69 -10.28
C ARG A 83 2.33 -20.33 -10.96
N VAL A 84 1.17 -19.72 -10.72
CA VAL A 84 1.00 -18.28 -10.92
C VAL A 84 1.99 -17.48 -10.07
N SER A 85 2.41 -16.33 -10.59
CA SER A 85 3.37 -15.40 -9.99
C SER A 85 2.93 -13.96 -10.20
N ARG A 86 3.63 -13.01 -9.56
CA ARG A 86 3.47 -11.58 -9.87
C ARG A 86 3.63 -11.29 -11.37
N SER A 87 4.61 -11.94 -12.01
CA SER A 87 4.84 -11.82 -13.45
C SER A 87 3.69 -12.39 -14.27
N SER A 88 2.97 -13.42 -13.77
CA SER A 88 1.76 -13.90 -14.44
C SER A 88 0.58 -12.93 -14.29
N ALA A 89 0.46 -12.23 -13.15
CA ALA A 89 -0.53 -11.17 -13.00
C ALA A 89 -0.23 -10.01 -13.95
N LEU A 90 1.02 -9.52 -13.94
CA LEU A 90 1.52 -8.52 -14.89
C LEU A 90 1.26 -8.94 -16.35
N ALA A 91 1.62 -10.17 -16.72
CA ALA A 91 1.39 -10.69 -18.07
C ALA A 91 -0.11 -10.76 -18.43
N SER A 92 -0.97 -11.12 -17.47
CA SER A 92 -2.42 -11.16 -17.71
C SER A 92 -2.96 -9.77 -17.98
N LYS A 93 -2.51 -8.76 -17.23
CA LYS A 93 -2.91 -7.36 -17.48
C LYS A 93 -2.29 -6.81 -18.77
N ALA A 94 -1.02 -7.11 -19.03
CA ALA A 94 -0.33 -6.66 -20.23
C ALA A 94 -0.98 -7.15 -21.52
N THR A 95 -1.48 -8.40 -21.52
CA THR A 95 -2.00 -9.04 -22.73
C THR A 95 -3.51 -9.07 -22.82
N GLY A 96 -4.23 -8.99 -21.69
CA GLY A 96 -5.66 -9.29 -21.61
C GLY A 96 -5.96 -10.79 -21.47
N PHE A 97 -4.95 -11.67 -21.45
CA PHE A 97 -5.15 -13.12 -21.30
C PHE A 97 -5.23 -13.52 -19.82
N PRO A 98 -6.35 -14.09 -19.31
CA PRO A 98 -6.54 -14.33 -17.88
C PRO A 98 -5.86 -15.64 -17.41
N ILE A 99 -4.53 -15.62 -17.22
CA ILE A 99 -3.70 -16.82 -16.97
C ILE A 99 -4.24 -17.67 -15.81
N ALA A 100 -4.58 -17.07 -14.67
CA ALA A 100 -5.06 -17.80 -13.50
C ALA A 100 -6.42 -18.48 -13.75
N LYS A 101 -7.34 -17.80 -14.44
CA LYS A 101 -8.67 -18.30 -14.80
C LYS A 101 -8.57 -19.49 -15.76
N VAL A 102 -7.69 -19.38 -16.77
CA VAL A 102 -7.38 -20.47 -17.70
C VAL A 102 -6.73 -21.64 -16.97
N ALA A 103 -5.68 -21.39 -16.19
CA ALA A 103 -4.95 -22.42 -15.46
C ALA A 103 -5.86 -23.21 -14.50
N ALA A 104 -6.81 -22.54 -13.82
CA ALA A 104 -7.80 -23.21 -12.97
C ALA A 104 -8.71 -24.17 -13.76
N LYS A 105 -9.15 -23.79 -14.96
CA LYS A 105 -9.94 -24.67 -15.84
C LYS A 105 -9.10 -25.85 -16.36
N LEU A 106 -7.85 -25.62 -16.74
CA LEU A 106 -6.94 -26.70 -17.17
C LEU A 106 -6.70 -27.73 -16.06
N ALA A 107 -6.56 -27.28 -14.80
CA ALA A 107 -6.35 -28.15 -13.64
C ALA A 107 -7.50 -29.13 -13.38
N VAL A 108 -8.72 -28.83 -13.83
CA VAL A 108 -9.89 -29.72 -13.75
C VAL A 108 -10.15 -30.49 -15.06
N GLY A 109 -9.18 -30.48 -15.97
CA GLY A 109 -9.15 -31.35 -17.14
C GLY A 109 -9.60 -30.73 -18.45
N TYR A 110 -9.81 -29.41 -18.54
CA TYR A 110 -9.99 -28.76 -19.85
C TYR A 110 -8.69 -28.74 -20.66
N THR A 111 -8.78 -28.60 -21.98
CA THR A 111 -7.67 -28.23 -22.87
C THR A 111 -7.81 -26.80 -23.36
N LEU A 112 -6.72 -26.18 -23.83
CA LEU A 112 -6.69 -24.79 -24.28
C LEU A 112 -7.63 -24.52 -25.46
N ASP A 113 -7.81 -25.48 -26.35
CA ASP A 113 -8.68 -25.41 -27.52
C ASP A 113 -10.18 -25.52 -27.17
N GLU A 114 -10.51 -26.13 -26.02
CA GLU A 114 -11.88 -26.16 -25.49
C GLU A 114 -12.29 -24.82 -24.85
N LEU A 115 -11.31 -24.03 -24.41
CA LEU A 115 -11.53 -22.75 -23.75
C LEU A 115 -11.64 -21.62 -24.78
N ARG A 116 -12.50 -20.66 -24.50
CA ARG A 116 -12.71 -19.46 -25.33
C ARG A 116 -11.92 -18.28 -24.78
N ASN A 117 -11.37 -17.45 -25.67
CA ASN A 117 -10.75 -16.20 -25.32
C ASN A 117 -11.83 -15.15 -25.01
N GLU A 118 -11.92 -14.73 -23.76
CA GLU A 118 -13.04 -13.91 -23.26
C GLU A 118 -13.03 -12.49 -23.85
N ILE A 119 -11.84 -11.91 -24.08
CA ILE A 119 -11.73 -10.52 -24.54
C ILE A 119 -12.23 -10.34 -25.99
N THR A 120 -12.08 -11.37 -26.83
CA THR A 120 -12.58 -11.37 -28.22
C THR A 120 -14.03 -11.90 -28.31
N GLY A 121 -14.79 -11.80 -27.22
CA GLY A 121 -16.18 -12.28 -27.15
C GLY A 121 -16.32 -13.80 -27.33
N GLY A 122 -15.23 -14.56 -27.14
CA GLY A 122 -15.17 -15.99 -27.37
C GLY A 122 -15.05 -16.41 -28.84
N ALA A 123 -14.75 -15.47 -29.75
CA ALA A 123 -14.54 -15.76 -31.17
C ALA A 123 -13.32 -16.66 -31.40
N THR A 124 -12.25 -16.47 -30.62
CA THR A 124 -11.01 -17.26 -30.69
C THR A 124 -10.89 -18.23 -29.51
N PRO A 125 -10.13 -19.35 -29.65
CA PRO A 125 -9.85 -20.23 -28.51
C PRO A 125 -8.79 -19.63 -27.57
N ALA A 126 -8.57 -20.23 -26.40
CA ALA A 126 -7.45 -19.86 -25.52
C ALA A 126 -6.10 -20.47 -25.96
N SER A 127 -6.10 -21.33 -26.98
CA SER A 127 -4.92 -22.00 -27.56
C SER A 127 -4.19 -21.11 -28.58
N PHE A 128 -3.73 -19.93 -28.16
CA PHE A 128 -2.96 -19.00 -28.99
C PHE A 128 -1.88 -18.30 -28.16
N GLU A 129 -0.92 -17.66 -28.83
CA GLU A 129 0.05 -16.76 -28.20
C GLU A 129 -0.41 -15.32 -28.46
N PRO A 130 -0.71 -14.52 -27.41
CA PRO A 130 -1.12 -13.14 -27.59
C PRO A 130 -0.09 -12.30 -28.34
N SER A 131 -0.59 -11.38 -29.16
CA SER A 131 0.18 -10.33 -29.80
C SER A 131 -0.34 -8.99 -29.32
N ILE A 132 0.55 -8.06 -28.99
CA ILE A 132 0.20 -6.72 -28.52
C ILE A 132 0.84 -5.69 -29.43
N ASP A 133 0.10 -4.63 -29.72
CA ASP A 133 0.51 -3.51 -30.59
C ASP A 133 0.90 -2.27 -29.77
N TYR A 134 1.24 -2.48 -28.51
CA TYR A 134 1.69 -1.47 -27.56
C TYR A 134 2.85 -2.01 -26.72
N VAL A 135 3.49 -1.11 -25.97
CA VAL A 135 4.51 -1.43 -24.98
C VAL A 135 3.91 -1.27 -23.60
N VAL A 136 4.17 -2.24 -22.74
CA VAL A 136 3.81 -2.21 -21.32
C VAL A 136 5.07 -2.00 -20.51
N THR A 137 5.04 -1.09 -19.54
CA THR A 137 6.15 -0.84 -18.62
C THR A 137 5.68 -1.02 -17.19
N LYS A 138 6.41 -1.83 -16.41
CA LYS A 138 6.23 -1.97 -14.97
C LYS A 138 7.39 -1.30 -14.23
N ILE A 139 7.07 -0.55 -13.18
CA ILE A 139 8.06 0.05 -12.26
C ILE A 139 7.74 -0.36 -10.82
N PRO A 140 8.71 -0.87 -10.04
CA PRO A 140 8.49 -1.23 -8.65
C PRO A 140 8.38 -0.02 -7.73
N ARG A 141 7.56 -0.14 -6.69
CA ARG A 141 7.38 0.85 -5.62
C ARG A 141 8.13 0.40 -4.37
N PHE A 142 9.01 1.24 -3.84
CA PHE A 142 9.82 0.97 -2.63
C PHE A 142 9.42 1.88 -1.47
N ALA A 143 9.62 1.47 -0.22
CA ALA A 143 9.29 2.28 0.96
C ALA A 143 10.49 2.43 1.93
N PHE A 144 11.70 2.61 1.40
CA PHE A 144 12.94 2.70 2.22
C PHE A 144 12.94 3.89 3.18
N GLU A 145 12.17 4.94 2.91
CA GLU A 145 11.98 6.07 3.82
C GLU A 145 11.44 5.64 5.20
N LYS A 146 10.70 4.53 5.26
CA LYS A 146 10.17 3.93 6.52
C LYS A 146 11.19 3.04 7.25
N PHE A 147 12.32 2.74 6.60
CA PHE A 147 13.38 1.89 7.10
C PHE A 147 14.75 2.54 6.90
N PRO A 148 15.03 3.68 7.56
CA PRO A 148 16.25 4.48 7.29
C PRO A 148 17.56 3.77 7.60
N THR A 149 17.52 2.65 8.35
CA THR A 149 18.70 1.82 8.65
C THR A 149 18.82 0.58 7.76
N ALA A 150 17.86 0.35 6.86
CA ALA A 150 17.94 -0.71 5.88
C ALA A 150 18.93 -0.34 4.78
N ASP A 151 19.63 -1.35 4.27
CA ASP A 151 20.36 -1.22 3.02
C ASP A 151 19.38 -1.07 1.85
N SER A 152 19.40 0.09 1.20
CA SER A 152 18.52 0.44 0.08
C SER A 152 19.01 -0.06 -1.28
N ARG A 153 20.18 -0.71 -1.35
CA ARG A 153 20.69 -1.28 -2.60
C ARG A 153 19.85 -2.46 -3.05
N LEU A 154 19.55 -2.49 -4.35
CA LEU A 154 18.77 -3.54 -4.98
C LEU A 154 19.67 -4.75 -5.25
N THR A 155 19.13 -5.94 -5.02
CA THR A 155 19.86 -7.20 -5.11
C THR A 155 18.92 -8.33 -5.54
N THR A 156 19.35 -9.58 -5.44
CA THR A 156 18.52 -10.75 -5.76
C THR A 156 17.43 -11.03 -4.73
N GLN A 157 17.48 -10.40 -3.56
CA GLN A 157 16.40 -10.39 -2.58
C GLN A 157 15.53 -9.15 -2.77
N MET A 158 14.26 -9.40 -3.09
CA MET A 158 13.28 -8.36 -3.32
C MET A 158 12.97 -7.51 -2.07
N LYS A 159 12.87 -6.19 -2.26
CA LYS A 159 12.63 -5.16 -1.25
C LYS A 159 11.47 -4.20 -1.60
N SER A 160 10.97 -4.23 -2.83
CA SER A 160 9.77 -3.48 -3.24
C SER A 160 8.50 -3.93 -2.50
N VAL A 161 7.57 -3.00 -2.31
CA VAL A 161 6.29 -3.18 -1.59
C VAL A 161 5.06 -3.16 -2.51
N GLY A 162 5.25 -2.89 -3.80
CA GLY A 162 4.22 -2.88 -4.82
C GLY A 162 4.80 -2.53 -6.19
N GLU A 163 3.94 -2.34 -7.17
CA GLU A 163 4.34 -2.02 -8.54
C GLU A 163 3.24 -1.23 -9.27
N VAL A 164 3.67 -0.36 -10.19
CA VAL A 164 2.79 0.32 -11.15
C VAL A 164 3.02 -0.26 -12.53
N MET A 165 1.97 -0.34 -13.34
CA MET A 165 2.06 -0.66 -14.76
C MET A 165 1.49 0.49 -15.59
N ALA A 166 2.02 0.68 -16.79
CA ALA A 166 1.44 1.57 -17.78
C ALA A 166 1.54 0.97 -19.18
N MET A 167 0.69 1.45 -20.08
CA MET A 167 0.69 1.08 -21.50
C MET A 167 0.86 2.34 -22.35
N GLY A 168 1.63 2.24 -23.43
CA GLY A 168 1.78 3.28 -24.44
C GLY A 168 2.14 2.67 -25.79
N ARG A 169 1.89 3.40 -26.89
CA ARG A 169 2.22 2.92 -28.25
C ARG A 169 3.72 2.91 -28.53
N THR A 170 4.50 3.55 -27.66
CA THR A 170 5.96 3.55 -27.67
C THR A 170 6.49 3.29 -26.27
N PHE A 171 7.75 2.85 -26.18
CA PHE A 171 8.42 2.70 -24.89
C PHE A 171 8.47 4.02 -24.12
N GLN A 172 8.83 5.14 -24.77
CA GLN A 172 8.89 6.46 -24.12
C GLN A 172 7.55 6.85 -23.49
N GLU A 173 6.44 6.66 -24.21
CA GLU A 173 5.11 6.95 -23.70
C GLU A 173 4.76 6.07 -22.49
N SER A 174 4.91 4.75 -22.64
CA SER A 174 4.64 3.78 -21.57
C SER A 174 5.50 4.05 -20.33
N PHE A 175 6.79 4.31 -20.53
CA PHE A 175 7.75 4.58 -19.47
C PHE A 175 7.43 5.87 -18.70
N GLN A 176 7.15 6.98 -19.38
CA GLN A 176 6.78 8.23 -18.71
C GLN A 176 5.42 8.15 -18.00
N LYS A 177 4.47 7.37 -18.54
CA LYS A 177 3.20 7.04 -17.86
C LYS A 177 3.46 6.27 -16.56
N ALA A 178 4.31 5.24 -16.61
CA ALA A 178 4.66 4.46 -15.42
C ALA A 178 5.36 5.33 -14.35
N LEU A 179 6.28 6.23 -14.75
CA LEU A 179 6.94 7.15 -13.82
C LEU A 179 5.95 8.06 -13.10
N ARG A 180 5.07 8.75 -13.83
CA ARG A 180 4.10 9.66 -13.19
C ARG A 180 3.02 8.94 -12.38
N GLY A 181 2.70 7.69 -12.74
CA GLY A 181 1.78 6.83 -12.00
C GLY A 181 2.38 6.13 -10.78
N LEU A 182 3.69 6.29 -10.52
CA LEU A 182 4.39 5.60 -9.42
C LEU A 182 4.06 6.17 -8.03
N GLU A 183 3.37 7.31 -7.97
CA GLU A 183 2.94 7.95 -6.73
C GLU A 183 4.11 8.32 -5.78
N VAL A 184 5.25 8.72 -6.35
CA VAL A 184 6.44 9.21 -5.60
C VAL A 184 6.70 10.71 -5.80
N GLY A 185 5.73 11.45 -6.34
CA GLY A 185 5.82 12.89 -6.55
C GLY A 185 6.66 13.31 -7.77
N VAL A 186 6.91 12.38 -8.70
CA VAL A 186 7.63 12.63 -9.95
C VAL A 186 6.67 12.76 -11.12
N ASP A 187 7.07 13.47 -12.17
CA ASP A 187 6.29 13.73 -13.39
C ASP A 187 7.02 13.31 -14.68
N GLY A 188 8.25 12.81 -14.56
CA GLY A 188 9.11 12.37 -15.64
C GLY A 188 10.53 12.10 -15.13
N MET A 189 11.53 12.51 -15.90
CA MET A 189 12.95 12.40 -15.54
C MET A 189 13.37 13.55 -14.61
N ASN A 190 12.83 13.56 -13.39
CA ASN A 190 13.13 14.59 -12.40
C ASN A 190 14.59 14.53 -11.95
N GLU A 191 15.32 15.64 -12.11
CA GLU A 191 16.73 15.76 -11.73
C GLU A 191 16.96 15.48 -10.23
N LYS A 192 18.01 14.70 -9.91
CA LYS A 192 18.41 14.38 -8.52
C LYS A 192 19.73 15.04 -8.14
N THR A 193 20.74 14.99 -9.02
CA THR A 193 22.08 15.53 -8.76
C THR A 193 22.86 15.79 -10.05
N GLN A 194 23.82 16.72 -10.00
CA GLN A 194 24.83 16.92 -11.05
C GLN A 194 26.22 16.44 -10.61
N ASP A 195 26.34 15.95 -9.37
CA ASP A 195 27.61 15.51 -8.82
C ASP A 195 28.07 14.19 -9.43
N ARG A 196 29.22 14.22 -10.11
CA ARG A 196 29.76 13.06 -10.84
C ARG A 196 30.04 11.86 -9.93
N GLU A 197 30.59 12.07 -8.74
CA GLU A 197 30.91 10.98 -7.80
C GLU A 197 29.63 10.25 -7.36
N THR A 198 28.57 11.01 -7.05
CA THR A 198 27.26 10.46 -6.75
C THR A 198 26.70 9.69 -7.95
N LEU A 199 26.80 10.21 -9.17
CA LEU A 199 26.32 9.51 -10.37
C LEU A 199 27.06 8.19 -10.59
N GLU A 200 28.39 8.17 -10.51
CA GLU A 200 29.19 6.94 -10.67
C GLU A 200 28.75 5.85 -9.67
N ARG A 201 28.51 6.24 -8.42
CA ARG A 201 28.02 5.33 -7.37
C ARG A 201 26.59 4.83 -7.65
N GLU A 202 25.64 5.73 -7.88
CA GLU A 202 24.22 5.35 -8.02
C GLU A 202 23.92 4.58 -9.32
N LEU A 203 24.71 4.79 -10.37
CA LEU A 203 24.64 4.00 -11.60
C LEU A 203 25.26 2.60 -11.42
N GLY A 204 26.41 2.52 -10.76
CA GLY A 204 27.14 1.28 -10.52
C GLY A 204 26.51 0.37 -9.46
N GLU A 205 25.87 0.95 -8.44
CA GLU A 205 25.21 0.24 -7.34
C GLU A 205 23.69 0.52 -7.37
N PRO A 206 22.88 -0.36 -8.00
CA PRO A 206 21.48 -0.07 -8.24
C PRO A 206 20.72 0.21 -6.94
N GLY A 207 20.10 1.38 -6.87
CA GLY A 207 19.15 1.78 -5.83
C GLY A 207 17.76 2.04 -6.42
N PRO A 208 16.74 2.32 -5.59
CA PRO A 208 15.37 2.59 -6.03
C PRO A 208 15.27 3.80 -6.98
N ASP A 209 16.23 4.73 -6.90
CA ASP A 209 16.23 5.97 -7.66
C ASP A 209 17.13 5.93 -8.91
N ARG A 210 17.77 4.78 -9.21
CA ARG A 210 18.80 4.64 -10.26
C ARG A 210 18.36 5.19 -11.62
N ILE A 211 17.10 5.01 -11.98
CA ILE A 211 16.60 5.45 -13.29
C ILE A 211 16.64 6.97 -13.47
N TRP A 212 16.44 7.75 -12.40
CA TRP A 212 16.58 9.21 -12.47
C TRP A 212 18.06 9.62 -12.58
N TYR A 213 18.96 8.92 -11.89
CA TYR A 213 20.41 9.14 -12.05
C TYR A 213 20.92 8.80 -13.46
N VAL A 214 20.30 7.86 -14.17
CA VAL A 214 20.55 7.64 -15.61
C VAL A 214 20.21 8.90 -16.41
N GLY A 215 19.07 9.54 -16.10
CA GLY A 215 18.70 10.81 -16.71
C GLY A 215 19.70 11.93 -16.42
N ASP A 216 20.09 12.06 -15.15
CA ASP A 216 21.08 13.05 -14.71
C ASP A 216 22.44 12.88 -15.40
N ALA A 217 22.89 11.65 -15.61
CA ALA A 217 24.14 11.38 -16.33
C ALA A 217 24.09 11.86 -17.78
N PHE A 218 22.98 11.62 -18.49
CA PHE A 218 22.78 12.19 -19.83
C PHE A 218 22.67 13.71 -19.81
N ALA A 219 22.01 14.28 -18.78
CA ALA A 219 21.91 15.73 -18.62
C ALA A 219 23.29 16.37 -18.38
N ALA A 220 24.18 15.67 -17.67
CA ALA A 220 25.58 16.04 -17.46
C ALA A 220 26.49 15.77 -18.68
N GLY A 221 25.94 15.27 -19.79
CA GLY A 221 26.66 15.06 -21.05
C GLY A 221 27.49 13.78 -21.12
N TRP A 222 27.21 12.79 -20.27
CA TRP A 222 27.86 11.49 -20.36
C TRP A 222 27.46 10.77 -21.64
N THR A 223 28.36 9.95 -22.16
CA THR A 223 28.10 9.15 -23.35
C THR A 223 27.24 7.92 -23.04
N MET A 224 26.54 7.43 -24.05
CA MET A 224 25.80 6.16 -24.01
C MET A 224 26.66 5.00 -23.49
N GLU A 225 27.90 4.93 -23.97
CA GLU A 225 28.87 3.88 -23.62
C GLU A 225 29.25 3.96 -22.14
N GLU A 226 29.50 5.16 -21.60
CA GLU A 226 29.78 5.36 -20.18
C GLU A 226 28.58 4.94 -19.31
N VAL A 227 27.37 5.39 -19.63
CA VAL A 227 26.17 5.02 -18.85
C VAL A 227 25.91 3.51 -18.93
N HIS A 228 26.04 2.90 -20.11
CA HIS A 228 25.93 1.45 -20.27
C HIS A 228 27.03 0.71 -19.48
N GLN A 229 28.25 1.23 -19.43
CA GLN A 229 29.35 0.59 -18.71
C GLN A 229 29.05 0.46 -17.21
N PHE A 230 28.49 1.49 -16.58
CA PHE A 230 28.12 1.46 -15.17
C PHE A 230 26.86 0.62 -14.92
N THR A 231 25.84 0.80 -15.74
CA THR A 231 24.50 0.26 -15.45
C THR A 231 24.28 -1.14 -16.00
N LYS A 232 24.91 -1.48 -17.12
CA LYS A 232 24.63 -2.64 -17.99
C LYS A 232 23.19 -2.67 -18.55
N ILE A 233 22.45 -1.56 -18.47
CA ILE A 233 21.13 -1.43 -19.11
C ILE A 233 21.33 -1.44 -20.63
N ASP A 234 20.51 -2.18 -21.37
CA ASP A 234 20.66 -2.30 -22.82
C ASP A 234 20.63 -0.91 -23.52
N PRO A 235 21.55 -0.64 -24.47
CA PRO A 235 21.59 0.63 -25.20
C PRO A 235 20.26 1.03 -25.86
N TRP A 236 19.40 0.06 -26.22
CA TRP A 236 18.08 0.33 -26.78
C TRP A 236 17.16 1.12 -25.84
N PHE A 237 17.20 0.83 -24.54
CA PHE A 237 16.46 1.62 -23.54
C PHE A 237 17.13 2.96 -23.30
N LEU A 238 18.46 2.94 -23.17
CA LEU A 238 19.24 4.12 -22.81
C LEU A 238 19.13 5.23 -23.87
N VAL A 239 19.14 4.92 -25.17
CA VAL A 239 19.00 5.92 -26.23
C VAL A 239 17.65 6.63 -26.20
N GLN A 240 16.60 5.94 -25.78
CA GLN A 240 15.27 6.52 -25.65
C GLN A 240 15.14 7.42 -24.42
N ILE A 241 15.81 7.05 -23.32
CA ILE A 241 15.91 7.88 -22.12
C ILE A 241 16.76 9.12 -22.40
N GLU A 242 17.89 8.96 -23.10
CA GLU A 242 18.73 10.07 -23.52
C GLU A 242 17.96 11.07 -24.41
N GLU A 243 17.12 10.58 -25.33
CA GLU A 243 16.28 11.45 -26.15
C GLU A 243 15.26 12.24 -25.30
N ILE A 244 14.61 11.60 -24.32
CA ILE A 244 13.73 12.29 -23.36
C ILE A 244 14.50 13.43 -22.68
N VAL A 245 15.68 13.14 -22.12
CA VAL A 245 16.50 14.14 -21.43
C VAL A 245 16.95 15.28 -22.36
N LYS A 246 17.37 14.96 -23.59
CA LYS A 246 17.73 15.98 -24.58
C LYS A 246 16.57 16.91 -24.91
N ILE A 247 15.35 16.37 -24.99
CA ILE A 247 14.14 17.16 -25.19
C ILE A 247 13.90 18.05 -23.97
N GLU A 248 14.01 17.53 -22.74
CA GLU A 248 13.83 18.32 -21.52
C GLU A 248 14.79 19.51 -21.46
N LEU A 249 16.09 19.28 -21.69
CA LEU A 249 17.11 20.33 -21.74
C LEU A 249 16.86 21.38 -22.83
N ALA A 250 16.24 20.99 -23.95
CA ALA A 250 15.84 21.92 -25.00
C ALA A 250 14.62 22.77 -24.57
N LEU A 251 13.65 22.15 -23.90
CA LEU A 251 12.43 22.82 -23.43
C LEU A 251 12.72 23.84 -22.31
N GLU A 252 13.74 23.64 -21.49
CA GLU A 252 14.14 24.62 -20.46
C GLU A 252 14.56 26.00 -21.02
N LYS A 253 14.90 26.04 -22.32
CA LYS A 253 15.33 27.22 -23.07
C LYS A 253 14.22 27.86 -23.90
N THR A 254 13.00 27.32 -23.83
CA THR A 254 11.83 27.83 -24.57
C THR A 254 10.68 28.19 -23.63
N SER A 255 9.54 28.59 -24.17
CA SER A 255 8.30 28.85 -23.44
C SER A 255 7.12 28.19 -24.13
N LEU A 256 5.98 28.09 -23.44
CA LEU A 256 4.77 27.46 -23.98
C LEU A 256 4.25 28.17 -25.24
N GLU A 257 4.39 29.49 -25.31
CA GLU A 257 3.93 30.31 -26.44
C GLU A 257 4.76 30.09 -27.70
N ALA A 258 6.02 29.69 -27.55
CA ALA A 258 6.94 29.43 -28.65
C ALA A 258 6.76 28.05 -29.27
N LEU A 259 6.01 27.14 -28.63
CA LEU A 259 5.71 25.83 -29.17
C LEU A 259 4.51 25.89 -30.11
N ASP A 260 4.67 25.34 -31.30
CA ASP A 260 3.54 25.07 -32.19
C ASP A 260 2.79 23.79 -31.76
N ALA A 261 1.59 23.62 -32.32
CA ALA A 261 0.72 22.49 -32.00
C ALA A 261 1.34 21.13 -32.37
N GLU A 262 2.14 21.08 -33.43
CA GLU A 262 2.80 19.85 -33.88
C GLU A 262 3.89 19.42 -32.89
N THR A 263 4.72 20.36 -32.44
CA THR A 263 5.74 20.12 -31.42
C THR A 263 5.09 19.68 -30.12
N LEU A 264 4.07 20.41 -29.65
CA LEU A 264 3.37 20.04 -28.41
C LEU A 264 2.75 18.64 -28.51
N ARG A 265 2.12 18.30 -29.63
CA ARG A 265 1.62 16.93 -29.88
C ARG A 265 2.75 15.91 -29.87
N GLY A 266 3.89 16.20 -30.52
CA GLY A 266 5.07 15.34 -30.51
C GLY A 266 5.59 15.05 -29.10
N LEU A 267 5.56 16.04 -28.20
CA LEU A 267 5.89 15.86 -26.79
C LEU A 267 4.88 14.92 -26.10
N LYS A 268 3.58 15.12 -26.32
CA LYS A 268 2.54 14.25 -25.75
C LYS A 268 2.67 12.79 -26.22
N LYS A 269 3.00 12.56 -27.49
CA LYS A 269 3.29 11.22 -28.06
C LYS A 269 4.48 10.52 -27.39
N LYS A 270 5.43 11.27 -26.86
CA LYS A 270 6.57 10.74 -26.09
C LYS A 270 6.23 10.52 -24.62
N GLY A 271 5.00 10.81 -24.18
CA GLY A 271 4.51 10.59 -22.82
C GLY A 271 4.71 11.74 -21.84
N PHE A 272 5.17 12.92 -22.30
CA PHE A 272 5.38 14.07 -21.42
C PHE A 272 4.05 14.51 -20.79
N SER A 273 4.01 14.56 -19.46
CA SER A 273 2.85 15.08 -18.71
C SER A 273 2.75 16.60 -18.81
N ASP A 274 1.53 17.14 -18.69
CA ASP A 274 1.28 18.57 -18.64
C ASP A 274 2.07 19.21 -17.47
N ARG A 275 2.20 18.50 -16.34
CA ARG A 275 2.99 18.93 -15.18
C ARG A 275 4.49 18.99 -15.46
N ARG A 276 5.04 17.99 -16.17
CA ARG A 276 6.46 18.00 -16.56
C ARG A 276 6.76 19.14 -17.53
N LEU A 277 5.92 19.29 -18.54
CA LEU A 277 6.02 20.39 -19.51
C LEU A 277 5.93 21.75 -18.82
N ALA A 278 5.00 21.92 -17.88
CA ALA A 278 4.86 23.16 -17.13
C ALA A 278 6.13 23.54 -16.37
N LYS A 279 6.74 22.57 -15.69
CA LYS A 279 8.01 22.79 -14.97
C LYS A 279 9.14 23.22 -15.92
N LEU A 280 9.31 22.52 -17.03
CA LEU A 280 10.36 22.80 -18.02
C LEU A 280 10.16 24.15 -18.72
N LEU A 281 8.90 24.48 -19.05
CA LEU A 281 8.50 25.72 -19.72
C LEU A 281 8.27 26.89 -18.76
N LYS A 282 8.55 26.71 -17.45
CA LYS A 282 8.43 27.72 -16.39
C LYS A 282 7.03 28.35 -16.32
N THR A 283 6.01 27.51 -16.44
CA THR A 283 4.58 27.86 -16.34
C THR A 283 3.86 26.94 -15.36
N ASN A 284 2.53 26.90 -15.38
CA ASN A 284 1.71 25.97 -14.61
C ASN A 284 1.03 24.92 -15.52
N ASP A 285 0.66 23.78 -14.94
CA ASP A 285 0.10 22.64 -15.67
C ASP A 285 -1.29 22.94 -16.25
N GLN A 286 -2.07 23.81 -15.61
CA GLN A 286 -3.33 24.30 -16.15
C GLN A 286 -3.13 25.04 -17.48
N ALA A 287 -2.14 25.93 -17.60
CA ALA A 287 -1.85 26.65 -18.84
C ALA A 287 -1.45 25.70 -19.99
N VAL A 288 -0.63 24.69 -19.70
CA VAL A 288 -0.27 23.65 -20.68
C VAL A 288 -1.52 22.89 -21.13
N ARG A 289 -2.37 22.47 -20.19
CA ARG A 289 -3.62 21.77 -20.46
C ARG A 289 -4.58 22.61 -21.31
N GLU A 290 -4.80 23.87 -20.94
CA GLU A 290 -5.66 24.80 -21.69
C GLU A 290 -5.14 25.01 -23.11
N ARG A 291 -3.83 25.20 -23.30
CA ARG A 291 -3.24 25.31 -24.63
C ARG A 291 -3.44 24.04 -25.43
N ARG A 292 -3.19 22.89 -24.82
CA ARG A 292 -3.34 21.57 -25.44
C ARG A 292 -4.78 21.33 -25.91
N ILE A 293 -5.77 21.67 -25.09
CA ILE A 293 -7.20 21.56 -25.42
C ILE A 293 -7.58 22.54 -26.55
N ALA A 294 -7.11 23.78 -26.50
CA ALA A 294 -7.40 24.79 -27.53
C ALA A 294 -6.91 24.37 -28.92
N GLU A 295 -5.79 23.63 -28.99
CA GLU A 295 -5.20 23.08 -30.22
C GLU A 295 -5.76 21.68 -30.58
N ASN A 296 -6.77 21.19 -29.84
CA ASN A 296 -7.36 19.86 -29.99
C ASN A 296 -6.33 18.71 -29.91
N ILE A 297 -5.34 18.84 -29.03
CA ILE A 297 -4.32 17.81 -28.77
C ILE A 297 -4.80 16.96 -27.59
N ARG A 298 -5.68 16.00 -27.85
CA ARG A 298 -6.21 15.12 -26.80
C ARG A 298 -5.74 13.68 -27.01
N PRO A 299 -5.66 12.87 -25.95
CA PRO A 299 -5.36 11.47 -26.11
C PRO A 299 -6.55 10.79 -26.82
N VAL A 300 -6.23 9.72 -27.54
CA VAL A 300 -7.19 8.70 -27.92
C VAL A 300 -7.06 7.53 -26.94
N TYR A 301 -8.06 6.66 -26.92
CA TYR A 301 -8.04 5.47 -26.08
C TYR A 301 -8.07 4.24 -26.98
N LYS A 302 -7.19 3.30 -26.71
CA LYS A 302 -7.05 2.03 -27.42
C LYS A 302 -7.45 0.87 -26.53
N ARG A 303 -7.97 -0.20 -27.12
CA ARG A 303 -8.35 -1.40 -26.37
C ARG A 303 -7.19 -2.38 -26.27
N VAL A 304 -7.15 -3.09 -25.15
CA VAL A 304 -6.41 -4.33 -25.00
C VAL A 304 -7.30 -5.45 -25.53
N ASP A 305 -6.78 -6.26 -26.45
CA ASP A 305 -7.57 -7.24 -27.21
C ASP A 305 -6.91 -8.61 -27.37
N THR A 306 -5.70 -8.80 -26.81
CA THR A 306 -4.82 -9.99 -26.96
C THR A 306 -4.29 -10.28 -28.37
N CYS A 307 -4.72 -9.57 -29.41
CA CYS A 307 -4.52 -9.98 -30.81
C CYS A 307 -4.08 -8.86 -31.75
N ALA A 308 -3.68 -7.69 -31.23
CA ALA A 308 -3.19 -6.57 -32.03
C ALA A 308 -4.16 -6.18 -33.14
N ALA A 309 -5.44 -6.02 -32.77
CA ALA A 309 -6.57 -5.69 -33.63
C ALA A 309 -6.88 -6.68 -34.78
N GLU A 310 -6.33 -7.90 -34.77
CA GLU A 310 -6.72 -8.94 -35.74
C GLU A 310 -8.20 -9.33 -35.61
N PHE A 311 -8.71 -9.31 -34.38
CA PHE A 311 -10.11 -9.56 -34.04
C PHE A 311 -10.69 -8.41 -33.23
N ALA A 312 -11.98 -8.15 -33.41
CA ALA A 312 -12.69 -7.17 -32.60
C ALA A 312 -12.83 -7.63 -31.13
N THR A 313 -12.87 -6.67 -30.22
CA THR A 313 -13.14 -6.86 -28.79
C THR A 313 -14.32 -6.00 -28.36
N ASP A 314 -15.26 -6.60 -27.63
CA ASP A 314 -16.35 -5.87 -26.97
C ASP A 314 -15.94 -5.41 -25.56
N THR A 315 -14.82 -5.91 -25.04
CA THR A 315 -14.31 -5.56 -23.72
C THR A 315 -13.67 -4.18 -23.73
N ALA A 316 -14.21 -3.27 -22.91
CA ALA A 316 -13.68 -1.91 -22.75
C ALA A 316 -12.50 -1.89 -21.76
N TYR A 317 -11.43 -2.63 -22.06
CA TYR A 317 -10.15 -2.55 -21.35
C TYR A 317 -9.21 -1.58 -22.09
N LEU A 318 -9.06 -0.37 -21.56
CA LEU A 318 -8.57 0.80 -22.30
C LEU A 318 -7.28 1.39 -21.71
N TYR A 319 -6.47 1.99 -22.58
CA TYR A 319 -5.35 2.86 -22.19
C TYR A 319 -5.27 4.07 -23.13
N SER A 320 -4.77 5.20 -22.62
CA SER A 320 -4.59 6.44 -23.35
C SER A 320 -3.30 6.43 -24.19
N THR A 321 -3.34 7.07 -25.34
CA THR A 321 -2.16 7.34 -26.18
C THR A 321 -2.40 8.53 -27.10
N TYR A 322 -1.34 9.15 -27.59
CA TYR A 322 -1.43 10.15 -28.66
C TYR A 322 -1.00 9.52 -29.99
N GLU A 323 -1.94 9.35 -30.92
CA GLU A 323 -1.69 8.78 -32.26
C GLU A 323 -1.99 9.76 -33.40
N GLY A 324 -1.39 9.49 -34.57
CA GLY A 324 -1.62 10.27 -35.79
C GLY A 324 -1.22 11.74 -35.68
N HIS A 325 -1.70 12.59 -36.57
CA HIS A 325 -1.49 14.04 -36.53
C HIS A 325 -2.69 14.77 -35.91
N GLY A 326 -3.35 14.13 -34.94
CA GLY A 326 -4.63 14.57 -34.36
C GLY A 326 -5.86 13.88 -34.96
N ASP A 327 -5.64 12.86 -35.78
CA ASP A 327 -6.62 12.03 -36.48
C ASP A 327 -6.57 10.56 -36.06
N GLY A 328 -5.88 10.26 -34.94
CA GLY A 328 -5.86 8.92 -34.36
C GLY A 328 -7.28 8.43 -34.05
N GLU A 329 -7.52 7.14 -34.28
CA GLU A 329 -8.81 6.50 -33.98
C GLU A 329 -8.95 6.29 -32.46
N CYS A 330 -10.10 6.68 -31.90
CA CYS A 330 -10.41 6.53 -30.48
C CYS A 330 -11.47 5.44 -30.28
N GLU A 331 -11.07 4.33 -29.67
CA GLU A 331 -11.87 3.12 -29.46
C GLU A 331 -12.60 3.10 -28.11
N ALA A 332 -12.60 4.23 -27.39
CA ALA A 332 -13.34 4.34 -26.13
C ALA A 332 -14.83 4.02 -26.35
N GLU A 333 -15.46 4.60 -27.38
CA GLU A 333 -16.89 4.38 -27.68
C GLU A 333 -17.81 4.45 -26.44
N PRO A 334 -17.81 5.59 -25.71
CA PRO A 334 -18.60 5.73 -24.49
C PRO A 334 -20.10 5.60 -24.78
N THR A 335 -20.83 4.91 -23.91
CA THR A 335 -22.30 4.79 -24.05
C THR A 335 -23.04 6.00 -23.44
N ASN A 336 -24.37 6.02 -23.54
CA ASN A 336 -25.23 7.02 -22.90
C ASN A 336 -25.82 6.54 -21.55
N ASN A 337 -25.34 5.42 -21.01
CA ASN A 337 -25.81 4.91 -19.72
C ASN A 337 -25.42 5.87 -18.59
N LYS A 338 -26.11 5.75 -17.43
CA LYS A 338 -25.71 6.48 -16.23
C LYS A 338 -24.43 5.86 -15.69
N LYS A 339 -23.35 6.64 -15.67
CA LYS A 339 -22.02 6.14 -15.34
C LYS A 339 -21.56 6.55 -13.95
N ILE A 340 -21.00 5.62 -13.19
CA ILE A 340 -20.28 5.92 -11.95
C ILE A 340 -18.81 5.54 -12.13
N MET A 341 -17.94 6.52 -11.94
CA MET A 341 -16.49 6.32 -11.99
C MET A 341 -15.93 6.09 -10.59
N VAL A 342 -15.03 5.12 -10.46
CA VAL A 342 -14.32 4.78 -9.23
C VAL A 342 -12.83 4.96 -9.48
N LEU A 343 -12.20 5.83 -8.68
CA LEU A 343 -10.75 6.04 -8.75
C LEU A 343 -10.05 5.09 -7.77
N GLY A 344 -9.13 4.27 -8.29
CA GLY A 344 -8.29 3.36 -7.50
C GLY A 344 -7.21 4.09 -6.70
N GLY A 345 -6.22 3.33 -6.21
CA GLY A 345 -5.12 3.86 -5.39
C GLY A 345 -3.74 3.90 -6.06
N GLY A 346 -3.59 3.31 -7.25
CA GLY A 346 -2.30 3.16 -7.88
C GLY A 346 -1.45 2.08 -7.19
N PRO A 347 -0.11 2.13 -7.28
CA PRO A 347 0.75 1.08 -6.74
C PRO A 347 0.59 0.94 -5.23
N ASN A 348 0.46 -0.31 -4.76
CA ASN A 348 0.46 -0.62 -3.34
C ASN A 348 1.75 -0.13 -2.66
N ARG A 349 1.61 0.28 -1.39
CA ARG A 349 2.71 0.72 -0.52
C ARG A 349 2.30 0.60 0.95
N ILE A 350 3.25 0.64 1.86
CA ILE A 350 2.95 0.62 3.30
C ILE A 350 2.00 1.78 3.65
N GLY A 351 0.85 1.46 4.25
CA GLY A 351 -0.23 2.38 4.55
C GLY A 351 -1.31 2.51 3.47
N GLN A 352 -1.06 2.01 2.25
CA GLN A 352 -2.00 1.95 1.12
C GLN A 352 -1.89 0.60 0.43
N GLY A 353 -2.59 -0.39 0.98
CA GLY A 353 -2.59 -1.74 0.47
C GLY A 353 -3.88 -2.12 -0.24
N ILE A 354 -4.11 -3.43 -0.26
CA ILE A 354 -5.24 -4.09 -0.92
C ILE A 354 -6.59 -3.73 -0.28
N GLU A 355 -6.60 -3.14 0.91
CA GLU A 355 -7.83 -2.77 1.63
C GLU A 355 -8.62 -1.71 0.86
N PHE A 356 -7.90 -0.79 0.19
CA PHE A 356 -8.49 0.23 -0.66
C PHE A 356 -8.95 -0.34 -2.01
N ASP A 357 -8.21 -1.31 -2.57
CA ASP A 357 -8.62 -2.06 -3.75
C ASP A 357 -9.95 -2.80 -3.50
N TYR A 358 -10.06 -3.48 -2.34
CA TYR A 358 -11.29 -4.13 -1.90
C TYR A 358 -12.49 -3.16 -1.90
N CYS A 359 -12.31 -1.96 -1.37
CA CYS A 359 -13.36 -0.95 -1.34
C CYS A 359 -13.76 -0.54 -2.77
N CYS A 360 -12.79 -0.27 -3.64
CA CYS A 360 -13.02 0.11 -5.04
C CYS A 360 -13.76 -1.00 -5.82
N VAL A 361 -13.35 -2.26 -5.66
CA VAL A 361 -14.03 -3.43 -6.24
C VAL A 361 -15.46 -3.51 -5.76
N HIS A 362 -15.71 -3.39 -4.46
CA HIS A 362 -17.06 -3.44 -3.92
C HIS A 362 -17.94 -2.27 -4.39
N ALA A 363 -17.39 -1.07 -4.57
CA ALA A 363 -18.12 0.03 -5.21
C ALA A 363 -18.50 -0.31 -6.65
N ALA A 364 -17.57 -0.79 -7.46
CA ALA A 364 -17.85 -1.16 -8.85
C ALA A 364 -18.92 -2.27 -8.93
N LEU A 365 -18.80 -3.31 -8.11
CA LEU A 365 -19.80 -4.38 -8.06
C LEU A 365 -21.18 -3.85 -7.64
N ALA A 366 -21.26 -2.99 -6.62
CA ALA A 366 -22.53 -2.43 -6.15
C ALA A 366 -23.19 -1.53 -7.20
N MET A 367 -22.41 -0.64 -7.83
CA MET A 367 -22.95 0.27 -8.85
C MET A 367 -23.41 -0.50 -10.09
N ARG A 368 -22.68 -1.54 -10.50
CA ARG A 368 -23.11 -2.42 -11.59
C ARG A 368 -24.37 -3.22 -11.24
N GLU A 369 -24.44 -3.79 -10.05
CA GLU A 369 -25.64 -4.48 -9.53
C GLU A 369 -26.88 -3.57 -9.55
N ASP A 370 -26.70 -2.28 -9.30
CA ASP A 370 -27.76 -1.27 -9.25
C ASP A 370 -28.05 -0.64 -10.63
N GLY A 371 -27.43 -1.13 -11.70
CA GLY A 371 -27.72 -0.76 -13.08
C GLY A 371 -26.98 0.47 -13.62
N TYR A 372 -25.93 0.93 -12.92
CA TYR A 372 -25.01 1.92 -13.48
C TYR A 372 -23.99 1.26 -14.38
N GLU A 373 -23.57 1.97 -15.43
CA GLU A 373 -22.35 1.62 -16.16
C GLU A 373 -21.15 2.06 -15.34
N THR A 374 -20.24 1.15 -15.09
CA THR A 374 -19.29 1.30 -14.02
C THR A 374 -17.88 1.42 -14.59
N ILE A 375 -17.18 2.49 -14.21
CA ILE A 375 -15.88 2.87 -14.80
C ILE A 375 -14.82 2.77 -13.71
N MET A 376 -13.83 1.90 -13.89
CA MET A 376 -12.66 1.83 -13.01
C MET A 376 -11.47 2.57 -13.64
N VAL A 377 -10.78 3.39 -12.85
CA VAL A 377 -9.51 4.01 -13.24
C VAL A 377 -8.44 3.60 -12.23
N ASN A 378 -7.48 2.79 -12.65
CA ASN A 378 -6.38 2.34 -11.78
C ASN A 378 -5.20 1.78 -12.61
N CYS A 379 -4.00 1.75 -12.04
CA CYS A 379 -2.77 1.33 -12.73
C CYS A 379 -1.94 0.26 -11.98
N ASN A 380 -2.52 -0.38 -10.96
CA ASN A 380 -1.84 -1.44 -10.21
C ASN A 380 -2.12 -2.82 -10.82
N PRO A 381 -1.13 -3.51 -11.41
CA PRO A 381 -1.36 -4.77 -12.12
C PRO A 381 -1.67 -5.97 -11.21
N GLU A 382 -1.44 -5.85 -9.90
CA GLU A 382 -1.66 -6.94 -8.93
C GLU A 382 -3.12 -7.04 -8.47
N THR A 383 -3.94 -6.06 -8.82
CA THR A 383 -5.25 -5.83 -8.19
C THR A 383 -6.43 -6.45 -8.92
N VAL A 384 -7.52 -6.65 -8.18
CA VAL A 384 -8.80 -7.12 -8.74
C VAL A 384 -9.55 -5.96 -9.40
N SER A 385 -9.38 -4.72 -8.94
CA SER A 385 -9.99 -3.56 -9.61
C SER A 385 -9.55 -3.41 -11.07
N THR A 386 -8.32 -3.79 -11.40
CA THR A 386 -7.81 -3.80 -12.79
C THR A 386 -8.08 -5.11 -13.53
N ASP A 387 -8.97 -5.96 -13.02
CA ASP A 387 -9.57 -7.03 -13.81
C ASP A 387 -10.71 -6.45 -14.66
N TYR A 388 -10.71 -6.76 -15.96
CA TYR A 388 -11.74 -6.27 -16.87
C TYR A 388 -13.14 -6.85 -16.53
N ASP A 389 -13.21 -7.95 -15.77
CA ASP A 389 -14.48 -8.51 -15.27
C ASP A 389 -15.11 -7.68 -14.12
N THR A 390 -14.33 -6.80 -13.47
CA THR A 390 -14.77 -6.07 -12.26
C THR A 390 -15.69 -4.90 -12.57
N SER A 391 -15.43 -4.18 -13.65
CA SER A 391 -16.15 -2.98 -14.08
C SER A 391 -16.58 -3.11 -15.53
N ASP A 392 -17.61 -2.37 -15.96
CA ASP A 392 -18.04 -2.39 -17.36
C ASP A 392 -16.98 -1.77 -18.28
N ARG A 393 -16.20 -0.82 -17.75
CA ARG A 393 -15.14 -0.10 -18.48
C ARG A 393 -13.93 0.10 -17.58
N LEU A 394 -12.77 -0.36 -18.00
CA LEU A 394 -11.52 -0.26 -17.25
C LEU A 394 -10.54 0.64 -18.00
N TYR A 395 -10.13 1.73 -17.37
CA TYR A 395 -9.04 2.58 -17.85
C TYR A 395 -7.77 2.27 -17.04
N PHE A 396 -6.79 1.64 -17.69
CA PHE A 396 -5.49 1.33 -17.09
C PHE A 396 -4.54 2.54 -17.13
N GLU A 397 -4.89 3.57 -16.37
CA GLU A 397 -4.27 4.89 -16.47
C GLU A 397 -3.64 5.34 -15.15
N PRO A 398 -2.57 6.16 -15.20
CA PRO A 398 -2.06 6.83 -14.02
C PRO A 398 -3.15 7.65 -13.33
N LEU A 399 -3.15 7.65 -12.00
CA LEU A 399 -4.10 8.44 -11.20
C LEU A 399 -3.59 9.86 -11.01
N THR A 400 -3.53 10.62 -12.09
CA THR A 400 -3.19 12.04 -12.07
C THR A 400 -4.39 12.90 -12.45
N LEU A 401 -4.35 14.19 -12.08
CA LEU A 401 -5.39 15.13 -12.47
C LEU A 401 -5.54 15.22 -14.00
N GLU A 402 -4.43 15.20 -14.72
CA GLU A 402 -4.42 15.22 -16.19
C GLU A 402 -5.14 14.02 -16.78
N ASP A 403 -4.70 12.81 -16.40
CA ASP A 403 -5.19 11.57 -17.00
C ASP A 403 -6.67 11.34 -16.65
N VAL A 404 -7.09 11.63 -15.40
CA VAL A 404 -8.49 11.50 -14.96
C VAL A 404 -9.40 12.51 -15.67
N LEU A 405 -8.97 13.76 -15.87
CA LEU A 405 -9.80 14.77 -16.54
C LEU A 405 -10.06 14.43 -18.01
N GLU A 406 -9.10 13.84 -18.73
CA GLU A 406 -9.34 13.38 -20.10
C GLU A 406 -10.38 12.25 -20.15
N ILE A 407 -10.37 11.34 -19.16
CA ILE A 407 -11.39 10.29 -19.06
C ILE A 407 -12.76 10.90 -18.74
N VAL A 408 -12.83 11.85 -17.79
CA VAL A 408 -14.08 12.54 -17.45
C VAL A 408 -14.67 13.29 -18.65
N ASP A 409 -13.84 14.00 -19.41
CA ASP A 409 -14.27 14.70 -20.63
C ASP A 409 -14.84 13.74 -21.68
N LYS A 410 -14.20 12.56 -21.83
CA LYS A 410 -14.64 11.53 -22.76
C LYS A 410 -15.92 10.81 -22.31
N GLU A 411 -16.00 10.46 -21.03
CA GLU A 411 -17.04 9.59 -20.47
C GLU A 411 -18.27 10.32 -19.94
N LYS A 412 -18.07 11.54 -19.44
CA LYS A 412 -19.08 12.38 -18.80
C LYS A 412 -19.85 11.61 -17.71
N PRO A 413 -19.16 11.09 -16.68
CA PRO A 413 -19.79 10.30 -15.62
C PRO A 413 -20.84 11.12 -14.87
N LEU A 414 -21.88 10.44 -14.38
CA LEU A 414 -22.88 11.04 -13.49
C LEU A 414 -22.29 11.33 -12.11
N GLY A 415 -21.36 10.49 -11.66
CA GLY A 415 -20.70 10.65 -10.37
C GLY A 415 -19.30 10.02 -10.36
N VAL A 416 -18.41 10.58 -9.55
CA VAL A 416 -17.04 10.10 -9.34
C VAL A 416 -16.81 9.85 -7.85
N ILE A 417 -16.38 8.63 -7.51
CA ILE A 417 -16.00 8.22 -6.16
C ILE A 417 -14.49 8.39 -6.00
N VAL A 418 -14.08 9.24 -5.07
CA VAL A 418 -12.67 9.55 -4.75
C VAL A 418 -12.24 9.08 -3.37
N GLN A 419 -13.19 8.62 -2.55
CA GLN A 419 -13.00 8.33 -1.12
C GLN A 419 -12.51 6.90 -0.85
N TYR A 420 -12.39 6.06 -1.88
CA TYR A 420 -12.16 4.61 -1.72
C TYR A 420 -10.73 4.17 -2.05
N GLY A 421 -10.02 4.89 -2.93
CA GLY A 421 -8.66 4.53 -3.36
C GLY A 421 -7.53 5.03 -2.44
N GLY A 422 -7.83 5.47 -1.22
CA GLY A 422 -6.83 6.02 -0.29
C GLY A 422 -6.38 7.44 -0.67
N GLN A 423 -5.14 7.82 -0.32
CA GLN A 423 -4.67 9.22 -0.43
C GLN A 423 -4.53 9.71 -1.86
N THR A 424 -4.26 8.83 -2.83
CA THR A 424 -4.02 9.23 -4.22
C THR A 424 -5.22 9.97 -4.82
N PRO A 425 -6.44 9.40 -4.88
CA PRO A 425 -7.60 10.12 -5.38
C PRO A 425 -8.06 11.28 -4.47
N LEU A 426 -7.84 11.20 -3.15
CA LEU A 426 -8.17 12.31 -2.24
C LEU A 426 -7.37 13.58 -2.56
N LYS A 427 -6.08 13.43 -2.89
CA LYS A 427 -5.24 14.57 -3.31
C LYS A 427 -5.70 15.21 -4.62
N LEU A 428 -6.46 14.48 -5.45
CA LEU A 428 -7.01 15.00 -6.69
C LEU A 428 -8.37 15.69 -6.48
N ALA A 429 -9.06 15.44 -5.37
CA ALA A 429 -10.47 15.82 -5.17
C ALA A 429 -10.74 17.31 -5.39
N LEU A 430 -9.92 18.19 -4.80
CA LEU A 430 -10.07 19.65 -4.97
C LEU A 430 -9.83 20.10 -6.42
N GLY A 431 -8.81 19.52 -7.09
CA GLY A 431 -8.51 19.83 -8.49
C GLY A 431 -9.59 19.34 -9.45
N LEU A 432 -10.18 18.18 -9.16
CA LEU A 432 -11.30 17.61 -9.91
C LEU A 432 -12.58 18.44 -9.72
N GLU A 433 -12.91 18.82 -8.48
CA GLU A 433 -14.06 19.68 -8.20
C GLU A 433 -13.94 21.05 -8.87
N ALA A 434 -12.76 21.68 -8.81
CA ALA A 434 -12.49 22.95 -9.48
C ALA A 434 -12.65 22.85 -11.01
N ALA A 435 -12.42 21.68 -11.59
CA ALA A 435 -12.62 21.39 -13.02
C ALA A 435 -14.08 20.99 -13.35
N GLY A 436 -14.99 20.98 -12.38
CA GLY A 436 -16.41 20.67 -12.57
C GLY A 436 -16.74 19.18 -12.61
N VAL A 437 -15.85 18.31 -12.11
CA VAL A 437 -16.09 16.87 -12.01
C VAL A 437 -17.15 16.60 -10.93
N PRO A 438 -18.20 15.78 -11.22
CA PRO A 438 -19.27 15.51 -10.26
C PRO A 438 -18.81 14.50 -9.20
N ILE A 439 -18.09 14.95 -8.19
CA ILE A 439 -17.73 14.10 -7.04
C ILE A 439 -18.98 13.79 -6.22
N ILE A 440 -19.24 12.51 -5.99
CA ILE A 440 -20.38 12.03 -5.17
C ILE A 440 -19.89 11.52 -3.81
N GLY A 441 -20.78 11.47 -2.82
CA GLY A 441 -20.41 11.16 -1.44
C GLY A 441 -19.95 12.39 -0.65
N THR A 442 -19.10 12.18 0.36
CA THR A 442 -18.58 13.29 1.17
C THR A 442 -17.82 14.26 0.27
N SER A 443 -18.20 15.54 0.36
CA SER A 443 -17.64 16.60 -0.49
C SER A 443 -16.14 16.82 -0.23
N PRO A 444 -15.35 17.22 -1.24
CA PRO A 444 -13.94 17.58 -1.08
C PRO A 444 -13.67 18.57 0.04
N ASP A 445 -14.52 19.59 0.20
CA ASP A 445 -14.40 20.57 1.30
C ASP A 445 -14.53 19.95 2.70
N MET A 446 -15.41 18.95 2.87
CA MET A 446 -15.58 18.25 4.15
C MET A 446 -14.49 17.21 4.40
N ILE A 447 -13.91 16.66 3.34
CA ILE A 447 -12.69 15.84 3.43
C ILE A 447 -11.54 16.72 3.91
N ASP A 448 -11.35 17.87 3.29
CA ASP A 448 -10.38 18.88 3.69
C ASP A 448 -10.64 19.37 5.12
N ALA A 449 -11.90 19.60 5.53
CA ALA A 449 -12.23 20.02 6.90
C ALA A 449 -11.78 19.03 7.99
N ALA A 450 -11.67 17.74 7.66
CA ALA A 450 -11.20 16.72 8.58
C ALA A 450 -9.66 16.58 8.57
N GLU A 451 -9.02 16.86 7.43
CA GLU A 451 -7.54 16.89 7.32
C GLU A 451 -6.95 18.21 7.82
N ASP A 452 -7.67 19.32 7.69
CA ASP A 452 -7.32 20.65 8.20
C ASP A 452 -7.58 20.73 9.71
N ARG A 453 -6.51 20.96 10.46
CA ARG A 453 -6.57 20.90 11.91
C ARG A 453 -7.35 22.05 12.54
N GLU A 454 -7.31 23.24 11.97
CA GLU A 454 -8.02 24.38 12.55
C GLU A 454 -9.53 24.17 12.42
N ARG A 455 -9.97 23.76 11.22
CA ARG A 455 -11.37 23.40 10.95
C ARG A 455 -11.81 22.22 11.81
N PHE A 456 -10.98 21.18 11.91
CA PHE A 456 -11.28 20.01 12.73
C PHE A 456 -11.33 20.32 14.22
N GLN A 457 -10.41 21.12 14.76
CA GLN A 457 -10.40 21.52 16.16
C GLN A 457 -11.65 22.36 16.50
N GLN A 458 -12.02 23.32 15.64
CA GLN A 458 -13.23 24.13 15.80
C GLN A 458 -14.50 23.28 15.79
N LEU A 459 -14.54 22.27 14.92
CA LEU A 459 -15.62 21.28 14.89
C LEU A 459 -15.74 20.54 16.23
N LEU A 460 -14.65 19.95 16.71
CA LEU A 460 -14.67 19.21 17.99
C LEU A 460 -15.08 20.11 19.16
N HIS A 461 -14.61 21.37 19.18
CA HIS A 461 -14.98 22.33 20.21
C HIS A 461 -16.48 22.68 20.18
N THR A 462 -17.06 22.76 18.98
CA THR A 462 -18.50 22.98 18.78
C THR A 462 -19.31 21.76 19.22
N LEU A 463 -18.82 20.56 18.97
CA LEU A 463 -19.44 19.30 19.39
C LEU A 463 -19.21 18.98 20.89
N GLY A 464 -18.39 19.76 21.60
CA GLY A 464 -18.02 19.50 23.00
C GLY A 464 -17.18 18.24 23.18
N LEU A 465 -16.42 17.84 22.15
CA LEU A 465 -15.58 16.65 22.15
C LEU A 465 -14.14 17.00 22.53
N ARG A 466 -13.47 16.07 23.21
CA ARG A 466 -12.11 16.27 23.69
C ARG A 466 -11.10 15.87 22.62
N GLN A 467 -10.00 16.60 22.59
CA GLN A 467 -8.84 16.34 21.75
C GLN A 467 -7.59 16.50 22.61
N PRO A 468 -6.48 15.78 22.34
CA PRO A 468 -5.22 16.03 23.05
C PRO A 468 -4.82 17.50 22.90
N PRO A 469 -4.27 18.14 23.96
CA PRO A 469 -3.71 19.49 23.84
C PRO A 469 -2.74 19.54 22.65
N ASN A 470 -2.94 20.49 21.74
CA ASN A 470 -2.17 20.54 20.50
C ASN A 470 -1.90 21.97 20.03
N ALA A 471 -0.91 22.09 19.16
CA ALA A 471 -0.56 23.33 18.49
C ALA A 471 0.06 23.05 17.11
N THR A 472 0.05 24.05 16.26
CA THR A 472 0.53 23.97 14.87
C THR A 472 1.71 24.91 14.68
N ALA A 473 2.83 24.50 14.10
CA ALA A 473 4.00 25.35 13.89
C ALA A 473 4.49 25.26 12.44
N ARG A 474 4.92 26.39 11.87
CA ARG A 474 5.48 26.48 10.50
C ARG A 474 7.00 26.64 10.50
N ALA A 475 7.57 27.08 11.62
CA ALA A 475 9.01 27.29 11.75
C ALA A 475 9.53 26.68 13.06
N GLU A 476 10.82 26.33 13.08
CA GLU A 476 11.49 25.76 14.26
C GLU A 476 11.32 26.61 15.53
N PRO A 477 11.56 27.94 15.54
CA PRO A 477 11.41 28.73 16.76
C PRO A 477 9.98 28.70 17.32
N GLU A 478 8.98 28.75 16.43
CA GLU A 478 7.57 28.67 16.79
C GLU A 478 7.21 27.30 17.37
N ALA A 479 7.76 26.22 16.80
CA ALA A 479 7.56 24.86 17.29
C ALA A 479 8.11 24.69 18.72
N LEU A 480 9.29 25.24 19.01
CA LEU A 480 9.91 25.15 20.33
C LEU A 480 9.13 25.92 21.39
N GLU A 481 8.63 27.12 21.05
CA GLU A 481 7.76 27.91 21.93
C GLU A 481 6.47 27.16 22.27
N LYS A 482 5.79 26.64 21.24
CA LYS A 482 4.54 25.87 21.40
C LYS A 482 4.76 24.57 22.17
N ALA A 483 5.88 23.89 21.93
CA ALA A 483 6.24 22.68 22.66
C ALA A 483 6.51 22.94 24.15
N ALA A 484 7.11 24.08 24.50
CA ALA A 484 7.31 24.46 25.90
C ALA A 484 5.98 24.71 26.62
N ALA A 485 4.98 25.26 25.93
CA ALA A 485 3.64 25.49 26.48
C ALA A 485 2.83 24.18 26.64
N LEU A 486 2.93 23.25 25.68
CA LEU A 486 2.24 21.95 25.72
C LEU A 486 2.92 20.96 26.69
N GLY A 487 4.25 21.04 26.81
CA GLY A 487 5.10 20.12 27.54
C GLY A 487 5.38 18.81 26.79
N TYR A 488 6.47 18.12 27.16
CA TYR A 488 6.88 16.82 26.60
C TYR A 488 6.38 15.61 27.43
N PRO A 489 6.18 14.43 26.82
CA PRO A 489 6.39 14.10 25.40
C PRO A 489 5.30 14.65 24.45
N LEU A 490 5.69 14.85 23.19
CA LEU A 490 4.82 15.30 22.11
C LEU A 490 4.88 14.32 20.93
N VAL A 491 3.76 14.14 20.25
CA VAL A 491 3.71 13.55 18.91
C VAL A 491 3.88 14.69 17.92
N VAL A 492 4.91 14.59 17.07
CA VAL A 492 5.09 15.50 15.95
C VAL A 492 4.67 14.82 14.66
N ARG A 493 3.86 15.50 13.85
CA ARG A 493 3.37 14.94 12.59
C ARG A 493 3.26 15.98 11.47
N PRO A 494 3.58 15.63 10.22
CA PRO A 494 3.25 16.45 9.07
C PRO A 494 1.74 16.43 8.75
N SER A 495 1.25 17.46 8.06
CA SER A 495 -0.12 17.51 7.54
C SER A 495 -0.26 16.73 6.21
N TYR A 496 -1.47 16.30 5.83
CA TYR A 496 -1.80 15.64 4.53
C TYR A 496 -1.01 14.35 4.24
N VAL A 497 -0.72 13.56 5.28
CA VAL A 497 -0.02 12.26 5.18
C VAL A 497 -0.87 11.11 5.70
N LEU A 498 -0.66 9.91 5.13
CA LEU A 498 -1.28 8.67 5.57
C LEU A 498 -0.22 7.71 6.14
N GLY A 499 -0.61 6.86 7.09
CA GLY A 499 0.25 5.80 7.61
C GLY A 499 1.35 6.32 8.53
N GLY A 500 1.12 7.46 9.19
CA GLY A 500 2.06 8.07 10.11
C GLY A 500 3.36 8.52 9.47
N ARG A 501 3.36 8.87 8.17
CA ARG A 501 4.60 9.18 7.44
C ARG A 501 5.37 10.30 8.14
N ALA A 502 6.62 10.02 8.50
CA ALA A 502 7.49 10.92 9.24
C ALA A 502 6.88 11.42 10.57
N MET A 503 5.98 10.67 11.21
CA MET A 503 5.55 10.96 12.57
C MET A 503 6.60 10.46 13.57
N GLU A 504 6.85 11.23 14.63
CA GLU A 504 7.80 10.87 15.68
C GLU A 504 7.26 11.28 17.06
N ILE A 505 7.60 10.53 18.10
CA ILE A 505 7.38 10.94 19.49
C ILE A 505 8.66 11.60 19.98
N VAL A 506 8.58 12.88 20.36
CA VAL A 506 9.70 13.66 20.88
C VAL A 506 9.57 13.80 22.40
N HIS A 507 10.64 13.50 23.14
CA HIS A 507 10.63 13.51 24.61
C HIS A 507 11.31 14.74 25.22
N GLU A 508 12.14 15.44 24.44
CA GLU A 508 12.86 16.62 24.88
C GLU A 508 13.04 17.60 23.71
N GLN A 509 13.40 18.83 24.05
CA GLN A 509 13.60 19.91 23.08
C GLN A 509 14.59 19.55 21.96
N ARG A 510 15.68 18.87 22.31
CA ARG A 510 16.70 18.46 21.35
C ARG A 510 16.17 17.52 20.26
N ASP A 511 15.21 16.65 20.60
CA ASP A 511 14.57 15.77 19.62
C ASP A 511 13.72 16.58 18.64
N LEU A 512 12.97 17.58 19.13
CA LEU A 512 12.16 18.46 18.29
C LEU A 512 13.02 19.31 17.34
N GLU A 513 14.13 19.87 17.82
CA GLU A 513 15.08 20.63 16.97
C GLU A 513 15.67 19.76 15.84
N ARG A 514 15.92 18.48 16.11
CA ARG A 514 16.38 17.53 15.08
C ARG A 514 15.28 17.28 14.06
N TYR A 515 14.08 16.93 14.54
CA TYR A 515 12.92 16.68 13.70
C TYR A 515 12.62 17.86 12.76
N MET A 516 12.63 19.09 13.28
CA MET A 516 12.37 20.29 12.48
C MET A 516 13.42 20.52 11.38
N ARG A 517 14.67 20.09 11.58
CA ARG A 517 15.76 20.22 10.59
C ARG A 517 15.76 19.10 9.54
N GLU A 518 15.44 17.88 9.97
CA GLU A 518 15.61 16.67 9.15
C GLU A 518 14.30 16.25 8.46
N ALA A 519 13.16 16.28 9.16
CA ALA A 519 11.89 15.71 8.71
C ALA A 519 10.97 16.71 7.99
N VAL A 520 11.03 18.00 8.33
CA VAL A 520 10.16 19.04 7.70
C VAL A 520 10.47 19.25 6.22
N LYS A 521 11.65 18.83 5.75
CA LYS A 521 11.96 18.78 4.32
C LYS A 521 10.98 17.93 3.50
N VAL A 522 10.25 17.01 4.15
CA VAL A 522 9.30 16.09 3.52
C VAL A 522 7.90 16.72 3.34
N SER A 523 7.57 17.79 4.08
CA SER A 523 6.30 18.51 3.95
C SER A 523 6.54 19.90 3.35
N HIS A 524 6.40 20.03 2.03
CA HIS A 524 6.23 21.34 1.36
C HIS A 524 5.23 22.21 2.12
N ASP A 525 5.48 23.52 2.29
CA ASP A 525 4.60 24.64 2.79
C ASP A 525 3.56 24.38 3.90
N SER A 526 3.48 23.16 4.42
CA SER A 526 2.45 22.63 5.28
C SER A 526 2.98 22.66 6.71
N PRO A 527 2.14 23.05 7.67
CA PRO A 527 2.58 23.14 9.04
C PRO A 527 2.81 21.75 9.66
N VAL A 528 3.69 21.74 10.68
CA VAL A 528 3.93 20.60 11.57
C VAL A 528 2.96 20.70 12.75
N LEU A 529 2.33 19.59 13.10
CA LEU A 529 1.46 19.49 14.26
C LEU A 529 2.24 18.95 15.46
N LEU A 530 1.99 19.55 16.62
CA LEU A 530 2.49 19.15 17.92
C LEU A 530 1.29 18.74 18.77
N ASP A 531 1.13 17.45 19.04
CA ASP A 531 0.07 16.91 19.88
C ASP A 531 0.67 16.39 21.20
N ARG A 532 0.03 16.63 22.34
CA ARG A 532 0.44 16.04 23.62
C ARG A 532 0.30 14.52 23.52
N PHE A 533 1.40 13.80 23.77
CA PHE A 533 1.36 12.35 23.74
C PHE A 533 0.62 11.80 24.96
N LEU A 534 -0.36 10.93 24.71
CA LEU A 534 -1.20 10.30 25.72
C LEU A 534 -0.57 8.97 26.16
N ASN A 535 0.25 9.02 27.21
CA ASN A 535 0.89 7.81 27.75
C ASN A 535 -0.13 6.78 28.23
N ASP A 536 0.17 5.50 27.98
CA ASP A 536 -0.57 4.33 28.46
C ASP A 536 -2.08 4.39 28.14
N ALA A 537 -2.45 5.02 27.02
CA ALA A 537 -3.82 5.11 26.54
C ALA A 537 -4.20 3.92 25.63
N ILE A 538 -5.44 3.44 25.71
CA ILE A 538 -5.98 2.46 24.76
C ILE A 538 -6.37 3.19 23.48
N GLU A 539 -5.99 2.67 22.32
CA GLU A 539 -6.41 3.21 21.02
C GLU A 539 -7.60 2.42 20.47
N CYS A 540 -8.53 3.11 19.80
CA CYS A 540 -9.69 2.49 19.17
C CYS A 540 -9.98 3.10 17.81
N ASP A 541 -10.42 2.24 16.89
CA ASP A 541 -10.94 2.62 15.58
C ASP A 541 -12.45 2.37 15.53
N VAL A 542 -13.20 3.29 14.92
CA VAL A 542 -14.63 3.14 14.66
C VAL A 542 -14.91 3.43 13.19
N ASP A 543 -15.37 2.40 12.47
CA ASP A 543 -15.85 2.57 11.10
C ASP A 543 -17.37 2.78 11.11
N ALA A 544 -17.85 3.76 10.35
CA ALA A 544 -19.26 4.12 10.26
C ALA A 544 -19.65 4.54 8.84
N ILE A 545 -20.96 4.52 8.56
CA ILE A 545 -21.56 5.00 7.32
C ILE A 545 -22.61 6.05 7.68
N ARG A 546 -22.63 7.16 6.96
CA ARG A 546 -23.73 8.13 7.01
C ARG A 546 -24.35 8.30 5.63
N ASP A 547 -25.68 8.39 5.56
CA ASP A 547 -26.40 8.66 4.31
C ASP A 547 -26.88 10.11 4.19
N HIS A 548 -27.50 10.43 3.06
CA HIS A 548 -28.03 11.76 2.76
C HIS A 548 -29.27 12.15 3.59
N THR A 549 -29.89 11.21 4.32
CA THR A 549 -30.97 11.52 5.26
C THR A 549 -30.42 11.98 6.61
N GLY A 550 -29.13 11.77 6.84
CA GLY A 550 -28.43 12.07 8.09
C GLY A 550 -28.34 10.88 9.04
N ARG A 551 -28.90 9.72 8.66
CA ARG A 551 -28.81 8.49 9.47
C ARG A 551 -27.37 7.98 9.48
N VAL A 552 -26.89 7.60 10.67
CA VAL A 552 -25.57 7.01 10.88
C VAL A 552 -25.72 5.55 11.27
N PHE A 553 -24.94 4.69 10.62
CA PHE A 553 -24.77 3.28 10.94
C PHE A 553 -23.34 3.03 11.43
N ILE A 554 -23.18 2.48 12.63
CA ILE A 554 -21.88 2.04 13.13
C ILE A 554 -21.56 0.69 12.51
N GLY A 555 -20.47 0.63 11.75
CA GLY A 555 -19.96 -0.60 11.14
C GLY A 555 -19.29 -1.51 12.15
N GLY A 556 -18.44 -0.94 13.02
CA GLY A 556 -17.80 -1.68 14.10
C GLY A 556 -16.88 -0.81 14.94
N VAL A 557 -16.79 -1.13 16.23
CA VAL A 557 -15.83 -0.55 17.18
C VAL A 557 -14.71 -1.57 17.38
N MET A 558 -13.47 -1.15 17.15
CA MET A 558 -12.29 -1.98 17.25
C MET A 558 -11.39 -1.45 18.36
N GLU A 559 -11.02 -2.31 19.28
CA GLU A 559 -10.08 -1.99 20.35
C GLU A 559 -8.69 -2.51 19.97
N HIS A 560 -7.67 -1.65 20.03
CA HIS A 560 -6.29 -2.07 19.77
C HIS A 560 -5.73 -2.84 20.95
N ILE A 561 -4.89 -3.84 20.68
CA ILE A 561 -4.12 -4.53 21.71
C ILE A 561 -2.96 -3.62 22.13
N GLU A 562 -2.21 -3.07 21.17
CA GLU A 562 -1.18 -2.08 21.44
C GLU A 562 -1.77 -0.73 21.90
N GLN A 563 -1.05 -0.07 22.80
CA GLN A 563 -1.41 1.27 23.28
C GLN A 563 -1.24 2.35 22.20
N ALA A 564 -1.92 3.48 22.39
CA ALA A 564 -1.75 4.67 21.57
C ALA A 564 -0.27 5.09 21.51
N GLY A 565 0.21 5.38 20.31
CA GLY A 565 1.63 5.58 20.01
C GLY A 565 2.25 4.45 19.18
N VAL A 566 1.61 3.29 19.13
CA VAL A 566 1.77 2.34 18.03
C VAL A 566 0.68 2.62 17.00
N HIS A 567 1.08 2.90 15.76
CA HIS A 567 0.15 3.27 14.70
C HIS A 567 -0.90 2.18 14.45
N SER A 568 -2.19 2.54 14.34
CA SER A 568 -3.34 1.64 14.09
C SER A 568 -3.11 0.54 13.05
N GLY A 569 -2.45 0.88 11.94
CA GLY A 569 -2.07 -0.09 10.90
C GLY A 569 -1.15 -1.22 11.36
N ASP A 570 -0.26 -0.98 12.31
CA ASP A 570 0.68 -1.95 12.88
C ASP A 570 0.14 -2.63 14.15
N SER A 571 -0.92 -2.08 14.75
CA SER A 571 -1.57 -2.68 15.92
C SER A 571 -2.41 -3.88 15.52
N ALA A 572 -2.42 -4.88 16.40
CA ALA A 572 -3.50 -5.86 16.42
C ALA A 572 -4.76 -5.18 16.99
N CYS A 573 -5.94 -5.62 16.55
CA CYS A 573 -7.19 -5.11 17.09
C CYS A 573 -8.27 -6.18 17.21
N SER A 574 -9.21 -5.97 18.13
CA SER A 574 -10.33 -6.87 18.42
C SER A 574 -11.66 -6.24 18.06
N LEU A 575 -12.52 -7.02 17.40
CA LEU A 575 -13.94 -6.74 17.20
C LEU A 575 -14.75 -7.97 17.69
N PRO A 576 -15.63 -7.81 18.70
CA PRO A 576 -15.87 -6.60 19.48
C PRO A 576 -14.66 -6.24 20.40
N PRO A 577 -14.67 -5.05 21.03
CA PRO A 577 -13.72 -4.70 22.09
C PRO A 577 -13.67 -5.78 23.19
N TYR A 578 -12.47 -6.09 23.67
CA TYR A 578 -12.24 -7.22 24.60
C TYR A 578 -12.09 -6.76 26.05
N TYR A 579 -11.69 -5.51 26.28
CA TYR A 579 -11.43 -4.95 27.59
C TYR A 579 -12.32 -3.74 27.91
N LEU A 580 -12.69 -2.93 26.91
CA LEU A 580 -13.52 -1.74 27.14
C LEU A 580 -14.91 -2.03 27.72
N SER A 581 -15.35 -1.13 28.60
CA SER A 581 -16.71 -1.19 29.16
C SER A 581 -17.76 -0.85 28.09
N LYS A 582 -18.97 -1.42 28.23
CA LYS A 582 -20.10 -1.09 27.34
C LYS A 582 -20.39 0.43 27.31
N ALA A 583 -20.32 1.11 28.46
CA ALA A 583 -20.59 2.54 28.53
C ALA A 583 -19.57 3.36 27.72
N THR A 584 -18.30 2.96 27.77
CA THR A 584 -17.23 3.57 26.97
C THR A 584 -17.48 3.34 25.48
N VAL A 585 -17.82 2.12 25.09
CA VAL A 585 -18.15 1.77 23.70
C VAL A 585 -19.36 2.56 23.17
N ASP A 586 -20.43 2.67 23.97
CA ASP A 586 -21.63 3.43 23.61
C ASP A 586 -21.31 4.94 23.43
N GLU A 587 -20.39 5.49 24.23
CA GLU A 587 -19.93 6.87 24.09
C GLU A 587 -19.06 7.07 22.84
N LEU A 588 -18.17 6.13 22.50
CA LEU A 588 -17.41 6.18 21.22
C LEU A 588 -18.36 6.22 20.01
N LYS A 589 -19.42 5.41 20.04
CA LYS A 589 -20.46 5.39 18.99
C LYS A 589 -21.19 6.73 18.89
N ARG A 590 -21.58 7.32 20.03
CA ARG A 590 -22.25 8.63 20.07
C ARG A 590 -21.35 9.72 19.50
N GLN A 591 -20.07 9.78 19.90
CA GLN A 591 -19.12 10.77 19.39
C GLN A 591 -18.88 10.59 17.90
N THR A 592 -18.76 9.34 17.43
CA THR A 592 -18.64 9.02 16.00
C THR A 592 -19.84 9.55 15.21
N ALA A 593 -21.07 9.30 15.67
CA ALA A 593 -22.26 9.81 15.00
C ALA A 593 -22.32 11.34 14.96
N ALA A 594 -21.94 12.01 16.06
CA ALA A 594 -21.89 13.48 16.12
C ALA A 594 -20.86 14.07 15.15
N MET A 595 -19.69 13.42 14.99
CA MET A 595 -18.68 13.84 14.02
C MET A 595 -19.12 13.59 12.58
N ALA A 596 -19.80 12.47 12.30
CA ALA A 596 -20.37 12.18 10.98
C ALA A 596 -21.37 13.27 10.56
N GLU A 597 -22.21 13.70 11.49
CA GLU A 597 -23.15 14.81 11.30
C GLU A 597 -22.43 16.13 11.08
N GLY A 598 -21.48 16.48 11.96
CA GLY A 598 -20.75 17.74 11.90
C GLY A 598 -19.88 17.92 10.65
N LEU A 599 -19.40 16.83 10.06
CA LEU A 599 -18.67 16.82 8.78
C LEU A 599 -19.57 16.57 7.57
N ASN A 600 -20.89 16.47 7.75
CA ASN A 600 -21.85 16.16 6.68
C ASN A 600 -21.43 14.93 5.85
N VAL A 601 -20.92 13.89 6.50
CA VAL A 601 -20.42 12.69 5.82
C VAL A 601 -21.52 12.04 4.98
N ILE A 602 -21.18 11.62 3.76
CA ILE A 602 -22.03 10.79 2.90
C ILE A 602 -21.17 9.63 2.37
N GLY A 603 -21.45 8.42 2.84
CA GLY A 603 -20.62 7.24 2.62
C GLY A 603 -19.86 6.85 3.88
N LEU A 604 -18.65 6.31 3.71
CA LEU A 604 -17.80 5.81 4.79
C LEU A 604 -17.11 6.94 5.57
N MET A 605 -16.92 6.71 6.86
CA MET A 605 -16.04 7.47 7.73
C MET A 605 -15.38 6.52 8.73
N ASN A 606 -14.16 6.85 9.12
CA ASN A 606 -13.42 6.22 10.20
C ASN A 606 -13.04 7.27 11.25
N VAL A 607 -13.04 6.88 12.52
CA VAL A 607 -12.64 7.73 13.64
C VAL A 607 -11.67 6.98 14.54
N GLN A 608 -10.58 7.64 14.91
CA GLN A 608 -9.61 7.12 15.87
C GLN A 608 -9.72 7.86 17.20
N PHE A 609 -9.73 7.08 18.28
CA PHE A 609 -9.81 7.57 19.64
C PHE A 609 -8.64 7.05 20.47
N ALA A 610 -8.27 7.82 21.49
CA ALA A 610 -7.44 7.37 22.61
C ALA A 610 -8.21 7.49 23.91
N ILE A 611 -8.09 6.50 24.78
CA ILE A 611 -8.82 6.40 26.05
C ILE A 611 -7.80 6.30 27.17
N GLN A 612 -7.81 7.27 28.07
CA GLN A 612 -6.99 7.26 29.28
C GLN A 612 -7.86 7.09 30.51
N GLU A 613 -7.44 6.21 31.41
CA GLU A 613 -8.05 6.13 32.74
C GLU A 613 -7.46 7.25 33.62
N VAL A 614 -8.33 8.15 34.09
CA VAL A 614 -7.97 9.23 35.02
C VAL A 614 -8.87 9.10 36.25
N ASP A 615 -8.27 8.90 37.42
CA ASP A 615 -8.97 8.70 38.69
C ASP A 615 -10.06 7.59 38.64
N GLY A 616 -9.79 6.53 37.87
CA GLY A 616 -10.70 5.39 37.68
C GLY A 616 -11.85 5.65 36.71
N GLN A 617 -11.75 6.69 35.86
CA GLN A 617 -12.74 7.00 34.82
C GLN A 617 -12.09 7.08 33.44
N ASP A 618 -12.78 6.54 32.44
CA ASP A 618 -12.36 6.64 31.04
C ASP A 618 -12.55 8.06 30.50
N VAL A 619 -11.44 8.66 30.06
CA VAL A 619 -11.39 9.95 29.38
C VAL A 619 -11.08 9.69 27.91
N ILE A 620 -12.08 9.89 27.05
CA ILE A 620 -11.99 9.70 25.60
C ILE A 620 -11.44 10.98 24.95
N PHE A 621 -10.45 10.82 24.08
CA PHE A 621 -9.87 11.85 23.23
C PHE A 621 -9.97 11.45 21.77
N VAL A 622 -10.41 12.36 20.90
CA VAL A 622 -10.41 12.16 19.45
C VAL A 622 -9.01 12.43 18.90
N LEU A 623 -8.43 11.46 18.19
CA LEU A 623 -7.12 11.58 17.53
C LEU A 623 -7.27 12.20 16.13
N GLU A 624 -8.08 11.56 15.30
CA GLU A 624 -8.36 11.96 13.92
C GLU A 624 -9.71 11.40 13.42
N VAL A 625 -10.23 12.02 12.36
CA VAL A 625 -11.38 11.54 11.60
C VAL A 625 -10.99 11.46 10.14
N ASN A 626 -11.33 10.35 9.50
CA ASN A 626 -11.07 10.07 8.11
C ASN A 626 -12.43 9.92 7.39
N PRO A 627 -12.98 10.96 6.74
CA PRO A 627 -14.29 10.94 6.08
C PRO A 627 -14.24 10.20 4.72
N ARG A 628 -13.75 8.97 4.76
CA ARG A 628 -13.43 8.10 3.63
C ARG A 628 -13.38 6.64 4.07
N ALA A 629 -13.12 5.74 3.12
CA ALA A 629 -12.78 4.36 3.47
C ALA A 629 -11.47 4.30 4.27
N SER A 630 -11.46 3.50 5.33
CA SER A 630 -10.27 3.11 6.09
C SER A 630 -9.80 1.72 5.67
N ARG A 631 -8.58 1.35 6.10
CA ARG A 631 -8.04 0.02 5.86
C ARG A 631 -8.77 -1.08 6.64
N THR A 632 -9.51 -0.74 7.70
CA THR A 632 -10.23 -1.69 8.55
C THR A 632 -11.57 -2.12 7.96
N VAL A 633 -12.11 -1.41 6.96
CA VAL A 633 -13.40 -1.71 6.32
C VAL A 633 -13.53 -3.18 5.86
N PRO A 634 -12.54 -3.81 5.20
CA PRO A 634 -12.63 -5.22 4.82
C PRO A 634 -12.72 -6.14 6.04
N PHE A 635 -11.90 -5.92 7.07
CA PHE A 635 -11.92 -6.68 8.32
C PHE A 635 -13.28 -6.58 9.01
N VAL A 636 -13.78 -5.35 9.21
CA VAL A 636 -15.11 -5.12 9.81
C VAL A 636 -16.20 -5.78 8.97
N SER A 637 -16.14 -5.67 7.63
CA SER A 637 -17.13 -6.29 6.75
C SER A 637 -17.14 -7.83 6.85
N LYS A 638 -15.97 -8.45 7.04
CA LYS A 638 -15.88 -9.91 7.23
C LYS A 638 -16.33 -10.34 8.62
N ALA A 639 -16.03 -9.56 9.65
CA ALA A 639 -16.45 -9.85 11.01
C ALA A 639 -17.98 -9.73 11.20
N THR A 640 -18.60 -8.70 10.61
CA THR A 640 -20.02 -8.36 10.81
C THR A 640 -20.95 -8.86 9.71
N GLY A 641 -20.42 -9.43 8.62
CA GLY A 641 -21.22 -9.86 7.46
C GLY A 641 -21.81 -8.71 6.63
N ILE A 642 -21.69 -7.46 7.08
CA ILE A 642 -22.18 -6.29 6.34
C ILE A 642 -21.10 -5.83 5.36
N GLN A 643 -21.44 -5.77 4.07
CA GLN A 643 -20.51 -5.30 3.03
C GLN A 643 -20.43 -3.77 3.02
N LEU A 644 -19.78 -3.18 4.02
CA LEU A 644 -19.77 -1.74 4.29
C LEU A 644 -19.43 -0.89 3.05
N ALA A 645 -18.44 -1.29 2.26
CA ALA A 645 -18.06 -0.57 1.04
C ALA A 645 -19.18 -0.55 -0.02
N LYS A 646 -19.99 -1.62 -0.16
CA LYS A 646 -21.16 -1.62 -1.05
C LYS A 646 -22.24 -0.69 -0.52
N VAL A 647 -22.53 -0.81 0.78
CA VAL A 647 -23.57 0.00 1.44
C VAL A 647 -23.30 1.49 1.30
N ALA A 648 -22.06 1.89 1.60
CA ALA A 648 -21.65 3.27 1.47
C ALA A 648 -21.60 3.75 0.01
N ALA A 649 -21.23 2.90 -0.96
CA ALA A 649 -21.26 3.28 -2.37
C ALA A 649 -22.67 3.63 -2.83
N ARG A 650 -23.67 2.88 -2.37
CA ARG A 650 -25.09 3.17 -2.57
C ARG A 650 -25.55 4.44 -1.88
N CYS A 651 -25.07 4.71 -0.65
CA CYS A 651 -25.31 5.99 0.02
C CYS A 651 -24.76 7.17 -0.79
N MET A 652 -23.54 7.06 -1.33
CA MET A 652 -22.94 8.09 -2.19
C MET A 652 -23.71 8.29 -3.50
N ALA A 653 -24.31 7.23 -4.03
CA ALA A 653 -25.17 7.28 -5.24
C ALA A 653 -26.62 7.73 -4.96
N GLY A 654 -26.98 7.99 -3.69
CA GLY A 654 -28.28 8.56 -3.30
C GLY A 654 -29.32 7.57 -2.80
N GLN A 655 -28.95 6.33 -2.45
CA GLN A 655 -29.84 5.39 -1.74
C GLN A 655 -29.61 5.46 -0.23
N SER A 656 -30.65 5.69 0.55
CA SER A 656 -30.53 5.76 2.01
C SER A 656 -30.19 4.39 2.63
N LEU A 657 -29.72 4.37 3.88
CA LEU A 657 -29.53 3.13 4.64
C LEU A 657 -30.85 2.37 4.82
N ASP A 658 -31.97 3.09 4.94
CA ASP A 658 -33.31 2.50 5.05
C ASP A 658 -33.75 1.82 3.75
N ASP A 659 -33.53 2.46 2.59
CA ASP A 659 -33.85 1.88 1.27
C ASP A 659 -33.07 0.60 0.99
N GLN A 660 -31.84 0.54 1.52
CA GLN A 660 -30.97 -0.63 1.42
C GLN A 660 -31.31 -1.74 2.44
N GLY A 661 -32.26 -1.51 3.34
CA GLY A 661 -32.63 -2.45 4.39
C GLY A 661 -31.59 -2.62 5.50
N ILE A 662 -30.70 -1.63 5.69
CA ILE A 662 -29.68 -1.67 6.75
C ILE A 662 -30.34 -1.36 8.10
N GLY A 663 -30.41 -2.38 8.96
CA GLY A 663 -31.05 -2.31 10.27
C GLY A 663 -30.14 -1.75 11.37
N ALA A 664 -30.25 -2.34 12.56
CA ALA A 664 -29.39 -2.02 13.70
C ALA A 664 -27.95 -2.51 13.49
N GLU A 665 -27.01 -1.95 14.25
CA GLU A 665 -25.63 -2.41 14.31
C GLU A 665 -25.56 -3.92 14.65
N VAL A 666 -24.64 -4.62 13.98
CA VAL A 666 -24.39 -6.04 14.20
C VAL A 666 -23.32 -6.20 15.28
N THR A 667 -23.63 -6.92 16.35
CA THR A 667 -22.64 -7.36 17.35
C THR A 667 -22.41 -8.87 17.20
N PRO A 668 -21.28 -9.31 16.63
CA PRO A 668 -21.04 -10.73 16.40
C PRO A 668 -20.97 -11.53 17.71
N PRO A 669 -21.48 -12.79 17.74
CA PRO A 669 -21.39 -13.68 18.91
C PRO A 669 -20.00 -14.35 19.06
N TYR A 670 -19.00 -13.87 18.34
CA TYR A 670 -17.63 -14.36 18.29
C TYR A 670 -16.65 -13.18 18.28
N PHE A 671 -15.41 -13.44 18.65
CA PHE A 671 -14.31 -12.48 18.53
C PHE A 671 -13.61 -12.64 17.18
N SER A 672 -13.32 -11.50 16.57
CA SER A 672 -12.47 -11.35 15.40
C SER A 672 -11.27 -10.52 15.79
N VAL A 673 -10.06 -11.05 15.62
CA VAL A 673 -8.82 -10.35 15.92
C VAL A 673 -8.02 -10.18 14.64
N LYS A 674 -7.72 -8.93 14.28
CA LYS A 674 -6.80 -8.60 13.20
C LYS A 674 -5.38 -8.50 13.76
N GLU A 675 -4.40 -9.05 13.05
CA GLU A 675 -2.96 -8.93 13.36
C GLU A 675 -2.19 -8.49 12.10
N ALA A 676 -1.17 -7.65 12.29
CA ALA A 676 -0.32 -7.10 11.25
C ALA A 676 0.86 -8.03 10.90
N VAL A 677 1.28 -8.02 9.63
CA VAL A 677 2.44 -8.75 9.11
C VAL A 677 3.54 -7.78 8.72
N PHE A 678 4.74 -7.99 9.28
CA PHE A 678 5.86 -7.07 9.15
C PHE A 678 6.96 -7.56 8.19
N PRO A 679 7.61 -6.65 7.43
CA PRO A 679 8.66 -7.00 6.50
C PRO A 679 10.06 -7.06 7.14
N PHE A 680 10.20 -7.01 8.47
CA PHE A 680 11.51 -6.86 9.13
C PHE A 680 12.55 -7.93 8.71
N VAL A 681 12.11 -9.15 8.42
CA VAL A 681 13.00 -10.23 7.93
C VAL A 681 13.64 -9.93 6.57
N LYS A 682 13.05 -9.03 5.78
CA LYS A 682 13.57 -8.55 4.50
C LYS A 682 14.65 -7.48 4.67
N PHE A 683 14.77 -6.90 5.86
CA PHE A 683 15.71 -5.82 6.16
C PHE A 683 16.61 -6.18 7.36
N PRO A 684 17.60 -7.05 7.16
CA PRO A 684 18.53 -7.42 8.24
C PRO A 684 19.14 -6.19 8.91
N GLY A 685 19.11 -6.16 10.23
CA GLY A 685 19.64 -5.06 11.03
C GLY A 685 18.65 -3.93 11.31
N VAL A 686 17.51 -3.87 10.62
CA VAL A 686 16.42 -2.97 11.02
C VAL A 686 15.85 -3.41 12.36
N ASP A 687 15.55 -2.42 13.20
CA ASP A 687 14.96 -2.64 14.50
C ASP A 687 13.47 -2.95 14.38
N THR A 688 12.96 -3.92 15.16
CA THR A 688 11.56 -4.38 15.11
C THR A 688 10.65 -3.61 16.06
N ILE A 689 11.10 -2.44 16.52
CA ILE A 689 10.32 -1.60 17.42
C ILE A 689 9.16 -0.94 16.65
N LEU A 690 7.98 -1.03 17.25
CA LEU A 690 6.76 -0.37 16.78
C LEU A 690 6.74 1.09 17.25
N GLY A 691 5.99 1.94 16.54
CA GLY A 691 5.90 3.36 16.85
C GLY A 691 4.80 4.05 16.05
N PRO A 692 4.80 5.39 15.99
CA PRO A 692 3.71 6.18 15.40
C PRO A 692 3.72 6.13 13.86
N GLU A 693 4.76 5.59 13.24
CA GLU A 693 4.82 5.38 11.79
C GLU A 693 4.56 3.90 11.45
N MET A 694 3.59 3.65 10.57
CA MET A 694 3.22 2.31 10.09
C MET A 694 4.35 1.68 9.27
N LYS A 695 4.63 0.39 9.50
CA LYS A 695 5.66 -0.41 8.82
C LYS A 695 5.16 -1.76 8.29
N SER A 696 3.99 -2.22 8.71
CA SER A 696 3.39 -3.47 8.25
C SER A 696 3.01 -3.44 6.77
N THR A 697 3.03 -4.61 6.12
CA THR A 697 2.75 -4.79 4.69
C THR A 697 1.45 -5.51 4.41
N GLY A 698 0.79 -6.04 5.44
CA GLY A 698 -0.48 -6.76 5.32
C GLY A 698 -1.00 -7.18 6.68
N GLU A 699 -2.10 -7.94 6.67
CA GLU A 699 -2.83 -8.34 7.86
C GLU A 699 -3.45 -9.73 7.73
N VAL A 700 -3.81 -10.32 8.86
CA VAL A 700 -4.56 -11.57 8.97
C VAL A 700 -5.68 -11.43 9.98
N MET A 701 -6.68 -12.32 9.90
CA MET A 701 -7.82 -12.35 10.80
C MET A 701 -7.94 -13.71 11.48
N GLY A 702 -7.90 -13.73 12.81
CA GLY A 702 -8.25 -14.88 13.64
C GLY A 702 -9.68 -14.76 14.18
N VAL A 703 -10.42 -15.87 14.19
CA VAL A 703 -11.82 -15.90 14.70
C VAL A 703 -11.96 -16.97 15.77
N GLY A 704 -12.54 -16.62 16.90
CA GLY A 704 -12.70 -17.51 18.05
C GLY A 704 -13.93 -17.20 18.89
N LYS A 705 -14.36 -18.16 19.70
CA LYS A 705 -15.45 -17.96 20.67
C LYS A 705 -15.01 -17.09 21.84
N THR A 706 -13.72 -17.08 22.12
CA THR A 706 -13.07 -16.22 23.11
C THR A 706 -12.03 -15.34 22.42
N PHE A 707 -11.70 -14.20 23.05
CA PHE A 707 -10.61 -13.35 22.60
C PHE A 707 -9.29 -14.13 22.49
N GLY A 708 -8.95 -14.94 23.51
CA GLY A 708 -7.73 -15.74 23.50
C GLY A 708 -7.64 -16.71 22.31
N GLU A 709 -8.72 -17.41 21.97
CA GLU A 709 -8.75 -18.29 20.78
C GLU A 709 -8.55 -17.49 19.48
N ALA A 710 -9.25 -16.36 19.33
CA ALA A 710 -9.14 -15.50 18.16
C ALA A 710 -7.71 -14.93 18.02
N PHE A 711 -7.10 -14.50 19.12
CA PHE A 711 -5.74 -13.98 19.17
C PHE A 711 -4.70 -15.05 18.79
N VAL A 712 -4.78 -16.27 19.31
CA VAL A 712 -3.84 -17.34 18.90
C VAL A 712 -3.91 -17.59 17.40
N LYS A 713 -5.12 -17.62 16.83
CA LYS A 713 -5.30 -17.82 15.39
C LYS A 713 -4.75 -16.65 14.56
N SER A 714 -4.89 -15.41 15.02
CA SER A 714 -4.31 -14.25 14.34
C SER A 714 -2.78 -14.30 14.39
N GLN A 715 -2.17 -14.64 15.53
CA GLN A 715 -0.73 -14.86 15.64
C GLN A 715 -0.22 -15.94 14.68
N LEU A 716 -0.88 -17.10 14.67
CA LEU A 716 -0.53 -18.21 13.78
C LEU A 716 -0.65 -17.81 12.31
N GLY A 717 -1.71 -17.07 11.95
CA GLY A 717 -1.91 -16.52 10.61
C GLY A 717 -0.78 -15.57 10.19
N ALA A 718 -0.29 -14.74 11.12
CA ALA A 718 0.80 -13.81 10.88
C ALA A 718 2.18 -14.49 10.82
N GLY A 719 2.24 -15.82 11.02
CA GLY A 719 3.47 -16.61 11.03
C GLY A 719 4.15 -16.67 12.39
N THR A 720 3.54 -16.11 13.44
CA THR A 720 4.03 -16.13 14.82
C THR A 720 3.49 -17.37 15.54
N LYS A 721 4.37 -18.13 16.20
CA LYS A 721 3.97 -19.30 17.00
C LYS A 721 4.20 -19.02 18.47
N LEU A 722 3.12 -18.98 19.25
CA LEU A 722 3.25 -18.91 20.70
C LEU A 722 3.87 -20.22 21.23
N PRO A 723 4.90 -20.17 22.09
CA PRO A 723 5.48 -21.37 22.66
C PRO A 723 4.54 -22.02 23.68
N THR A 724 4.70 -23.33 23.88
CA THR A 724 3.97 -24.12 24.89
C THR A 724 4.84 -24.48 26.10
N SER A 725 6.15 -24.33 26.00
CA SER A 725 7.12 -24.59 27.07
C SER A 725 8.46 -23.89 26.76
N GLY A 726 9.40 -23.91 27.72
CA GLY A 726 10.74 -23.34 27.58
C GLY A 726 10.98 -22.15 28.51
N LYS A 727 12.00 -21.35 28.19
CA LYS A 727 12.34 -20.14 28.98
C LYS A 727 11.78 -18.88 28.34
N VAL A 728 11.13 -18.04 29.15
CA VAL A 728 10.64 -16.73 28.75
C VAL A 728 11.58 -15.65 29.28
N PHE A 729 12.03 -14.76 28.40
CA PHE A 729 12.82 -13.61 28.78
C PHE A 729 11.94 -12.36 28.94
N LEU A 730 11.98 -11.72 30.11
CA LEU A 730 11.28 -10.46 30.40
C LEU A 730 12.26 -9.31 30.69
N THR A 731 12.11 -8.21 29.96
CA THR A 731 12.76 -6.94 30.28
C THR A 731 11.86 -5.78 29.87
N VAL A 732 11.37 -5.04 30.86
CA VAL A 732 10.29 -4.05 30.65
C VAL A 732 10.66 -2.68 31.21
N LYS A 733 10.04 -1.62 30.67
CA LYS A 733 10.12 -0.26 31.24
C LYS A 733 9.55 -0.23 32.66
N ASN A 734 9.90 0.80 33.44
CA ASN A 734 9.54 0.85 34.87
C ASN A 734 8.03 0.84 35.11
N SER A 735 7.25 1.56 34.29
CA SER A 735 5.78 1.62 34.43
C SER A 735 5.10 0.29 34.15
N ASP A 736 5.72 -0.60 33.36
CA ASP A 736 5.16 -1.90 33.01
C ASP A 736 5.46 -2.98 34.04
N LYS A 737 6.34 -2.73 35.02
CA LYS A 737 6.75 -3.73 36.01
C LYS A 737 5.58 -4.38 36.77
N PRO A 738 4.55 -3.64 37.24
CA PRO A 738 3.40 -4.27 37.91
C PRO A 738 2.67 -5.29 37.02
N ARG A 739 2.46 -4.96 35.75
CA ARG A 739 1.84 -5.85 34.76
C ARG A 739 2.74 -7.04 34.41
N ALA A 740 4.06 -6.79 34.28
CA ALA A 740 5.02 -7.85 34.02
C ALA A 740 5.12 -8.88 35.17
N VAL A 741 4.89 -8.46 36.43
CA VAL A 741 4.77 -9.39 37.56
C VAL A 741 3.57 -10.32 37.39
N GLU A 742 2.45 -9.81 36.91
CA GLU A 742 1.25 -10.63 36.69
C GLU A 742 1.42 -11.60 35.52
N ILE A 743 2.00 -11.14 34.40
CA ILE A 743 2.44 -12.00 33.30
C ILE A 743 3.37 -13.10 33.81
N ALA A 744 4.34 -12.77 34.64
CA ALA A 744 5.30 -13.71 35.19
C ALA A 744 4.62 -14.80 36.04
N ARG A 745 3.62 -14.46 36.87
CA ARG A 745 2.84 -15.45 37.62
C ARG A 745 2.15 -16.43 36.68
N GLN A 746 1.41 -15.92 35.71
CA GLN A 746 0.64 -16.77 34.79
C GLN A 746 1.54 -17.67 33.94
N LEU A 747 2.69 -17.18 33.51
CA LEU A 747 3.68 -18.00 32.79
C LEU A 747 4.27 -19.12 33.65
N VAL A 748 4.60 -18.84 34.91
CA VAL A 748 5.09 -19.88 35.84
C VAL A 748 4.00 -20.90 36.15
N ASP A 749 2.74 -20.46 36.31
CA ASP A 749 1.59 -21.35 36.51
C ASP A 749 1.37 -22.27 35.30
N MET A 750 1.74 -21.81 34.09
CA MET A 750 1.76 -22.61 32.86
C MET A 750 3.04 -23.45 32.68
N GLY A 751 3.98 -23.41 33.63
CA GLY A 751 5.19 -24.24 33.63
C GLY A 751 6.39 -23.67 32.86
N PHE A 752 6.36 -22.38 32.51
CA PHE A 752 7.53 -21.72 31.91
C PHE A 752 8.59 -21.38 32.96
N GLU A 753 9.85 -21.47 32.55
CA GLU A 753 10.97 -20.92 33.31
C GLU A 753 11.17 -19.44 32.95
N LEU A 754 11.42 -18.58 33.94
CA LEU A 754 11.59 -17.15 33.70
C LEU A 754 13.04 -16.70 33.79
N VAL A 755 13.44 -15.85 32.85
CA VAL A 755 14.71 -15.12 32.85
C VAL A 755 14.42 -13.63 32.70
N ALA A 756 15.08 -12.76 33.46
CA ALA A 756 14.84 -11.31 33.35
C ALA A 756 16.09 -10.48 33.64
N THR A 757 16.13 -9.25 33.10
CA THR A 757 17.20 -8.29 33.45
C THR A 757 17.04 -7.84 34.90
N ARG A 758 18.14 -7.42 35.56
CA ARG A 758 18.19 -7.13 37.00
C ARG A 758 17.00 -6.34 37.54
N GLY A 759 16.62 -5.26 36.86
CA GLY A 759 15.52 -4.39 37.30
C GLY A 759 14.13 -5.03 37.20
N THR A 760 13.90 -5.86 36.19
CA THR A 760 12.65 -6.62 36.02
C THR A 760 12.64 -7.85 36.94
N ALA A 761 13.76 -8.57 37.03
CA ALA A 761 13.93 -9.70 37.94
C ALA A 761 13.69 -9.31 39.41
N ALA A 762 14.21 -8.16 39.85
CA ALA A 762 13.98 -7.68 41.22
C ALA A 762 12.49 -7.45 41.53
N ALA A 763 11.72 -6.90 40.58
CA ALA A 763 10.29 -6.69 40.76
C ALA A 763 9.51 -8.01 40.83
N ILE A 764 9.84 -8.97 39.96
CA ILE A 764 9.23 -10.31 39.92
C ILE A 764 9.57 -11.10 41.19
N SER A 765 10.84 -11.13 41.60
CA SER A 765 11.27 -11.82 42.83
C SER A 765 10.66 -11.21 44.09
N ALA A 766 10.50 -9.88 44.16
CA ALA A 766 9.85 -9.21 45.29
C ALA A 766 8.37 -9.61 45.44
N ALA A 767 7.73 -10.04 44.36
CA ALA A 767 6.37 -10.57 44.36
C ALA A 767 6.29 -12.08 44.65
N GLY A 768 7.41 -12.72 44.98
CA GLY A 768 7.48 -14.15 45.34
C GLY A 768 7.52 -15.11 44.14
N VAL A 769 7.72 -14.61 42.92
CA VAL A 769 7.75 -15.42 41.69
C VAL A 769 9.20 -15.79 41.35
N ALA A 770 9.45 -17.07 41.03
CA ALA A 770 10.78 -17.55 40.67
C ALA A 770 11.23 -16.97 39.32
N VAL A 771 12.42 -16.35 39.29
CA VAL A 771 13.01 -15.79 38.07
C VAL A 771 14.54 -15.79 38.14
N GLN A 772 15.18 -16.20 37.05
CA GLN A 772 16.63 -16.12 36.90
C GLN A 772 17.03 -14.74 36.41
N THR A 773 18.05 -14.13 37.04
CA THR A 773 18.62 -12.86 36.54
C THR A 773 19.60 -13.12 35.39
N VAL A 774 19.54 -12.32 34.33
CA VAL A 774 20.50 -12.33 33.20
C VAL A 774 21.10 -10.94 32.95
N ASN A 775 22.33 -10.92 32.46
CA ASN A 775 23.01 -9.69 32.05
C ASN A 775 22.45 -9.12 30.74
N LYS A 776 22.38 -7.80 30.65
CA LYS A 776 22.33 -7.10 29.36
C LYS A 776 23.66 -7.26 28.61
N VAL A 777 23.66 -6.93 27.31
CA VAL A 777 24.88 -6.99 26.48
C VAL A 777 26.03 -6.16 27.09
N THR A 778 25.71 -5.01 27.68
CA THR A 778 26.66 -4.10 28.32
C THR A 778 27.11 -4.54 29.72
N GLU A 779 26.51 -5.57 30.31
CA GLU A 779 26.73 -5.99 31.71
C GLU A 779 27.65 -7.21 31.87
N GLY A 780 28.16 -7.79 30.78
CA GLY A 780 29.10 -8.93 30.79
C GLY A 780 28.49 -10.25 30.29
N ARG A 781 29.27 -11.33 30.30
CA ARG A 781 28.88 -12.66 29.75
C ARG A 781 28.63 -13.73 30.83
N PRO A 782 27.72 -14.71 30.58
CA PRO A 782 26.79 -14.77 29.44
C PRO A 782 25.70 -13.70 29.56
N HIS A 783 25.27 -13.12 28.43
CA HIS A 783 24.17 -12.15 28.36
C HIS A 783 23.00 -12.68 27.54
N ILE A 784 21.86 -11.99 27.58
CA ILE A 784 20.62 -12.42 26.90
C ILE A 784 20.81 -12.73 25.40
N VAL A 785 21.62 -11.97 24.67
CA VAL A 785 21.85 -12.23 23.24
C VAL A 785 22.57 -13.56 23.01
N ASP A 786 23.40 -14.03 23.95
CA ASP A 786 24.04 -15.35 23.84
C ASP A 786 22.99 -16.45 24.01
N MET A 787 22.10 -16.30 25.00
CA MET A 787 21.01 -17.24 25.26
C MET A 787 20.03 -17.34 24.08
N ILE A 788 19.67 -16.21 23.45
CA ILE A 788 18.84 -16.21 22.24
C ILE A 788 19.53 -16.98 21.11
N LYS A 789 20.83 -16.72 20.88
CA LYS A 789 21.61 -17.40 19.84
C LYS A 789 21.80 -18.90 20.10
N ASN A 790 21.85 -19.30 21.37
CA ASN A 790 21.95 -20.71 21.77
C ASN A 790 20.62 -21.45 21.68
N GLY A 791 19.50 -20.75 21.43
CA GLY A 791 18.16 -21.36 21.42
C GLY A 791 17.60 -21.61 22.83
N ASP A 792 18.14 -20.95 23.86
CA ASP A 792 17.69 -21.14 25.24
C ASP A 792 16.35 -20.44 25.53
N ILE A 793 15.96 -19.45 24.72
CA ILE A 793 14.79 -18.58 24.93
C ILE A 793 13.69 -18.90 23.92
N ALA A 794 12.48 -19.15 24.42
CA ALA A 794 11.29 -19.47 23.61
C ALA A 794 10.39 -18.24 23.34
N LEU A 795 10.42 -17.26 24.24
CA LEU A 795 9.63 -16.03 24.15
C LEU A 795 10.43 -14.84 24.69
N VAL A 796 10.38 -13.71 23.99
CA VAL A 796 10.94 -12.43 24.44
C VAL A 796 9.81 -11.43 24.67
N VAL A 797 9.73 -10.88 25.88
CA VAL A 797 8.93 -9.69 26.20
C VAL A 797 9.90 -8.55 26.46
N ASN A 798 9.99 -7.62 25.50
CA ASN A 798 10.88 -6.48 25.57
C ASN A 798 10.14 -5.16 25.36
N THR A 799 9.70 -4.53 26.46
CA THR A 799 9.20 -3.15 26.41
C THR A 799 10.34 -2.19 26.75
N VAL A 800 10.40 -1.06 26.07
CA VAL A 800 11.45 -0.05 26.24
C VAL A 800 10.83 1.31 26.51
N GLU A 801 11.51 2.12 27.33
CA GLU A 801 11.21 3.55 27.33
C GLU A 801 11.54 4.10 25.95
N GLU A 802 10.69 4.98 25.42
CA GLU A 802 10.84 5.60 24.09
C GLU A 802 12.01 6.61 24.02
N ARG A 803 12.92 6.55 25.00
CA ARG A 803 14.18 7.30 24.99
C ARG A 803 15.19 6.62 24.07
N ARG A 804 15.82 7.41 23.20
CA ARG A 804 16.77 6.95 22.19
C ARG A 804 17.87 6.01 22.71
N ASN A 805 18.49 6.31 23.85
CA ASN A 805 19.53 5.46 24.43
C ASN A 805 19.00 4.10 24.87
N ALA A 806 17.80 4.06 25.48
CA ALA A 806 17.17 2.81 25.91
C ALA A 806 16.75 1.94 24.72
N ILE A 807 16.26 2.56 23.64
CA ILE A 807 15.94 1.89 22.37
C ILE A 807 17.20 1.29 21.78
N ALA A 808 18.28 2.07 21.66
CA ALA A 808 19.56 1.65 21.08
C ALA A 808 20.20 0.50 21.87
N ASP A 809 20.23 0.58 23.20
CA ASP A 809 20.78 -0.46 24.07
C ASP A 809 20.02 -1.79 23.94
N SER A 810 18.72 -1.73 23.66
CA SER A 810 17.85 -2.90 23.54
C SER A 810 17.75 -3.45 22.11
N ARG A 811 18.21 -2.70 21.10
CA ARG A 811 18.15 -3.10 19.67
C ARG A 811 18.77 -4.46 19.43
N ALA A 812 19.89 -4.76 20.08
CA ALA A 812 20.58 -6.04 19.92
C ALA A 812 19.73 -7.26 20.34
N ILE A 813 18.82 -7.08 21.30
CA ILE A 813 17.90 -8.13 21.75
C ILE A 813 16.88 -8.42 20.65
N ARG A 814 16.20 -7.37 20.17
CA ARG A 814 15.14 -7.48 19.15
C ARG A 814 15.66 -8.01 17.82
N THR A 815 16.78 -7.49 17.33
CA THR A 815 17.39 -7.97 16.08
C THR A 815 17.88 -9.41 16.19
N SER A 816 18.46 -9.80 17.34
CA SER A 816 18.86 -11.20 17.56
C SER A 816 17.67 -12.14 17.67
N ALA A 817 16.58 -11.71 18.33
CA ALA A 817 15.35 -12.50 18.43
C ALA A 817 14.70 -12.71 17.06
N LEU A 818 14.62 -11.67 16.23
CA LEU A 818 14.14 -11.78 14.85
C LEU A 818 14.98 -12.77 14.02
N LEU A 819 16.32 -12.64 14.08
CA LEU A 819 17.25 -13.53 13.37
C LEU A 819 17.13 -14.99 13.84
N ALA A 820 16.94 -15.21 15.14
CA ALA A 820 16.73 -16.53 15.73
C ALA A 820 15.29 -17.05 15.59
N ARG A 821 14.37 -16.25 15.00
CA ARG A 821 12.94 -16.55 14.87
C ARG A 821 12.26 -16.86 16.22
N VAL A 822 12.67 -16.16 17.27
CA VAL A 822 12.06 -16.25 18.60
C VAL A 822 10.86 -15.32 18.67
N THR A 823 9.72 -15.84 19.12
CA THR A 823 8.50 -15.06 19.32
C THR A 823 8.75 -13.89 20.26
N THR A 824 8.37 -12.68 19.83
CA THR A 824 8.75 -11.44 20.51
C THR A 824 7.56 -10.50 20.60
N PHE A 825 7.28 -9.99 21.80
CA PHE A 825 6.33 -8.90 22.03
C PHE A 825 7.08 -7.67 22.54
N THR A 826 6.82 -6.51 21.92
CA THR A 826 7.46 -5.23 22.27
C THR A 826 6.57 -4.30 23.09
N THR A 827 5.31 -4.69 23.31
CA THR A 827 4.35 -3.99 24.17
C THR A 827 3.92 -4.90 25.31
N ILE A 828 3.58 -4.29 26.45
CA ILE A 828 3.13 -5.05 27.62
C ILE A 828 1.74 -5.64 27.39
N ALA A 829 0.86 -4.91 26.69
CA ALA A 829 -0.48 -5.38 26.34
C ALA A 829 -0.46 -6.55 25.34
N GLY A 830 0.45 -6.52 24.36
CA GLY A 830 0.67 -7.66 23.46
C GLY A 830 1.15 -8.91 24.22
N ALA A 831 2.00 -8.74 25.24
CA ALA A 831 2.41 -9.84 26.10
C ALA A 831 1.26 -10.40 26.96
N GLU A 832 0.37 -9.56 27.48
CA GLU A 832 -0.84 -10.00 28.19
C GLU A 832 -1.80 -10.76 27.26
N ALA A 833 -2.03 -10.25 26.06
CA ALA A 833 -2.86 -10.92 25.06
C ALA A 833 -2.26 -12.28 24.66
N ALA A 834 -0.94 -12.38 24.54
CA ALA A 834 -0.25 -13.63 24.27
C ALA A 834 -0.43 -14.65 25.40
N VAL A 835 -0.29 -14.23 26.66
CA VAL A 835 -0.52 -15.08 27.84
C VAL A 835 -1.98 -15.52 27.95
N GLU A 836 -2.93 -14.65 27.65
CA GLU A 836 -4.35 -15.03 27.58
C GLU A 836 -4.59 -16.04 26.45
N GLY A 837 -4.01 -15.81 25.28
CA GLY A 837 -4.07 -16.73 24.16
C GLY A 837 -3.50 -18.12 24.47
N MET A 838 -2.37 -18.19 25.19
CA MET A 838 -1.73 -19.45 25.58
C MET A 838 -2.67 -20.42 26.31
N LYS A 839 -3.66 -19.92 27.04
CA LYS A 839 -4.67 -20.72 27.75
C LYS A 839 -5.60 -21.51 26.82
N TYR A 840 -5.66 -21.14 25.54
CA TYR A 840 -6.58 -21.72 24.54
C TYR A 840 -5.86 -22.48 23.41
N MET A 841 -4.54 -22.68 23.49
CA MET A 841 -3.77 -23.35 22.43
C MET A 841 -4.25 -24.77 22.11
N ASP A 842 -4.81 -25.49 23.10
CA ASP A 842 -5.35 -26.84 22.91
C ASP A 842 -6.81 -26.86 22.44
N SER A 843 -7.45 -25.69 22.26
CA SER A 843 -8.88 -25.52 21.96
C SER A 843 -9.14 -24.74 20.67
N LEU A 844 -8.31 -24.93 19.65
CA LEU A 844 -8.45 -24.25 18.36
C LEU A 844 -9.43 -24.99 17.42
N GLY A 845 -10.55 -24.34 17.07
CA GLY A 845 -11.48 -24.82 16.05
C GLY A 845 -11.31 -24.15 14.67
N VAL A 846 -12.03 -24.64 13.66
CA VAL A 846 -12.20 -23.95 12.36
C VAL A 846 -13.67 -23.62 12.14
N ILE A 847 -13.94 -22.50 11.48
CA ILE A 847 -15.29 -22.07 11.09
C ILE A 847 -15.22 -21.36 9.74
N SER A 848 -16.17 -21.62 8.86
CA SER A 848 -16.28 -20.91 7.58
C SER A 848 -16.93 -19.54 7.76
N VAL A 849 -16.65 -18.62 6.82
CA VAL A 849 -17.27 -17.28 6.81
C VAL A 849 -18.79 -17.39 6.71
N GLN A 850 -19.31 -18.36 5.97
CA GLN A 850 -20.74 -18.62 5.82
C GLN A 850 -21.37 -19.06 7.15
N GLU A 851 -20.73 -19.94 7.91
CA GLU A 851 -21.20 -20.37 9.23
C GLU A 851 -21.09 -19.24 10.27
N MET A 852 -20.10 -18.35 10.15
CA MET A 852 -20.02 -17.14 10.97
C MET A 852 -21.22 -16.23 10.69
N HIS A 853 -21.47 -15.90 9.42
CA HIS A 853 -22.53 -14.97 9.03
C HIS A 853 -23.93 -15.53 9.27
N ALA A 854 -24.10 -16.85 9.25
CA ALA A 854 -25.36 -17.51 9.60
C ALA A 854 -25.73 -17.38 11.10
N GLN A 855 -24.81 -16.91 11.96
CA GLN A 855 -25.06 -16.68 13.39
C GLN A 855 -25.49 -15.24 13.72
N LEU A 856 -25.55 -14.34 12.73
CA LEU A 856 -25.78 -12.90 12.90
C LEU A 856 -27.25 -12.50 12.80
#